data_AF-A0A399WSZ2-F1
#
_entry.id   AF-A0A399WSZ2-F1
#
_cell.length_a   1.000
_cell.length_b   1.000
_cell.length_c   1.000
_cell.angle_alpha   90.00
_cell.angle_beta   90.00
_cell.angle_gamma   90.00
#
_symmetry.space_group_name_H-M   'P 1'
#
loop_
_entity.id
_entity.type
_entity.pdbx_description
1 polymer ?
#
loop_
_entity_poly.entity_id
_entity_poly.type
_entity_poly.pdbx_seq_one_letter_code
_entity_poly.pdbx_strand_id
1 'polypeptide(L)'
;MICAILLALQTQPLLQQSDARPLLDPMRPVQRIAQDSVTIQYFTQTPCESRVQVRQGNVPMTAWRPENMRRDPWTAPEARVAQGPAGKRTSHVVTITGLQPGKRYFYRVYDPDCKPTREERNWGASPPWRREYAFSTLAPTGQKTIIRLPVKVCLMPNVVNLESAKSGDGFAELPPLQTPEEIERIISEYKTASRFFWVNSGMRFWVDFHFFVDARRLRWGPVPEGAPESWKGIPECRSYAGVDFAGPGGGDFNILDTKDPQRTSGEPVYEESPYSGQIEQAFPRRWNPNAKRWEFYNSGGGTLGIDSFPQGVPGRSQFLGGGDTAWLVCHEFHHQMESYGAFALSNREDDRIVFNHYEPRRRIAKPDGSYEEAAWTTNGRHGEHWDGMAFWDRTLTDAQWLRMYFGYTETVKDADMDGFPDDDARLPLDEKRFGSDPNRSHTDGAMGDLQKVMLSTWVPSCLQQSWLKPEFQSHKVLATKRDNDDDGLEDSSDPYPLYPWQPFVWPAEASVDGDASEWTNVPVAGEASEGGLQYSFRHSHNEENYFGLVTISGNWSRFAISLDGEGKGVFSRDGVIGFEVRNPAAPEVRPTFGVAGLKWKHGKTADGRFVFEFSLPNRGEGLWYWTRGGREVGVSLDVFNEAGSGYSLYEPYRPVYFRMLEPSGQSPMPPGAPDELKPGPGVTELAPGDPRLKVQGGGWTLEGGVYVHSGDESALYMDVEPCAEFDLWIRFEARQDAILGAFNPATDRMGAGSDYILFVGGYANTVTRFRIFGQETADSDRMVTPGVHTLQLSRRGGRIWALLDGTPILSAKDPRPDAKVTRLAAIGGYGGAQKVQLIRYRVGN
;
A
#
# COMPACT_ATOMS: atom_id res chain seq x y z
N MET A 1 -23.16 17.82 -5.44
CA MET A 1 -23.17 18.56 -4.15
C MET A 1 -23.42 17.66 -2.93
N ILE A 2 -24.25 16.60 -3.00
CA ILE A 2 -24.39 15.62 -1.88
C ILE A 2 -23.18 14.66 -1.77
N CYS A 3 -22.41 14.46 -2.84
CA CYS A 3 -21.23 13.56 -2.86
C CYS A 3 -20.02 14.05 -2.05
N ALA A 4 -19.84 15.36 -1.86
CA ALA A 4 -18.66 15.93 -1.19
C ALA A 4 -18.65 15.66 0.34
N ILE A 5 -19.80 15.37 0.95
CA ILE A 5 -19.93 15.23 2.42
C ILE A 5 -19.57 13.80 2.89
N LEU A 6 -19.57 12.79 2.00
CA LEU A 6 -19.29 11.39 2.36
C LEU A 6 -17.82 10.96 2.20
N LEU A 7 -16.95 11.84 1.69
CA LEU A 7 -15.51 11.59 1.50
C LEU A 7 -14.62 12.41 2.45
N ALA A 8 -15.17 13.42 3.11
CA ALA A 8 -14.45 14.23 4.08
C ALA A 8 -14.41 13.54 5.44
N LEU A 9 -13.35 12.75 5.71
CA LEU A 9 -12.77 12.54 7.04
C LEU A 9 -11.58 11.57 6.96
N GLN A 10 -10.45 12.08 6.46
CA GLN A 10 -9.10 11.65 6.87
C GLN A 10 -8.09 12.67 6.32
N THR A 11 -8.22 13.95 6.70
CA THR A 11 -7.09 14.88 6.55
C THR A 11 -6.01 14.41 7.52
N GLN A 12 -5.08 13.57 7.04
CA GLN A 12 -3.83 13.38 7.75
C GLN A 12 -3.21 14.78 7.94
N PRO A 13 -2.66 15.10 9.11
CA PRO A 13 -1.89 16.33 9.26
C PRO A 13 -0.85 16.38 8.14
N LEU A 14 -0.67 17.56 7.54
CA LEU A 14 0.41 17.80 6.58
C LEU A 14 1.74 17.40 7.24
N LEU A 15 2.24 16.21 6.88
CA LEU A 15 3.51 15.68 7.39
C LEU A 15 4.70 16.48 6.87
N GLN A 16 4.53 17.13 5.72
CA GLN A 16 5.51 17.98 5.05
C GLN A 16 5.08 19.44 5.15
N GLN A 17 6.01 20.31 5.55
CA GLN A 17 5.79 21.74 5.71
C GLN A 17 7.08 22.55 5.41
N SER A 18 6.96 23.86 5.44
CA SER A 18 8.09 24.78 5.35
C SER A 18 8.83 24.94 6.68
N ASP A 19 9.94 25.68 6.65
CA ASP A 19 10.72 26.04 7.84
C ASP A 19 10.18 27.28 8.57
N ALA A 20 9.02 27.81 8.17
CA ALA A 20 8.40 28.99 8.79
C ALA A 20 7.99 28.79 10.25
N ARG A 21 7.78 27.53 10.66
CA ARG A 21 7.35 27.16 12.02
C ARG A 21 8.19 26.01 12.56
N PRO A 22 8.36 25.92 13.89
CA PRO A 22 9.01 24.78 14.50
C PRO A 22 8.31 23.48 14.12
N LEU A 23 9.10 22.48 13.72
CA LEU A 23 8.61 21.13 13.49
C LEU A 23 8.38 20.45 14.84
N LEU A 24 7.27 19.73 14.97
CA LEU A 24 6.87 19.03 16.20
C LEU A 24 6.72 17.53 15.91
N ASP A 25 7.35 16.71 16.75
CA ASP A 25 7.28 15.26 16.69
C ASP A 25 7.31 14.64 18.11
N PRO A 26 6.24 14.86 18.91
CA PRO A 26 6.25 14.60 20.35
C PRO A 26 6.47 13.12 20.73
N MET A 27 6.26 12.20 19.78
CA MET A 27 6.39 10.76 19.98
C MET A 27 7.80 10.24 19.69
N ARG A 28 8.75 11.09 19.29
CA ARG A 28 10.10 10.71 18.87
C ARG A 28 11.20 11.32 19.74
N PRO A 29 12.43 10.76 19.73
CA PRO A 29 13.54 11.27 20.55
C PRO A 29 13.85 12.76 20.34
N VAL A 30 13.61 13.32 19.15
CA VAL A 30 13.68 14.76 18.90
C VAL A 30 12.25 15.26 18.76
N GLN A 31 11.75 15.95 19.77
CA GLN A 31 10.35 16.36 19.87
C GLN A 31 10.04 17.65 19.14
N ARG A 32 11.03 18.54 19.02
CA ARG A 32 10.85 19.84 18.41
C ARG A 32 12.13 20.31 17.78
N ILE A 33 12.06 20.77 16.54
CA ILE A 33 13.17 21.40 15.82
C ILE A 33 12.75 22.83 15.48
N ALA A 34 13.57 23.81 15.84
CA ALA A 34 13.41 25.20 15.47
C ALA A 34 14.70 25.73 14.81
N GLN A 35 14.70 27.01 14.42
CA GLN A 35 15.85 27.67 13.81
C GLN A 35 17.06 27.74 14.76
N ASP A 36 16.81 27.94 16.05
CA ASP A 36 17.85 28.22 17.06
C ASP A 36 17.87 27.22 18.22
N SER A 37 17.01 26.19 18.15
CA SER A 37 16.76 25.29 19.27
C SER A 37 16.28 23.91 18.82
N VAL A 38 16.56 22.90 19.66
CA VAL A 38 16.00 21.56 19.55
C VAL A 38 15.58 21.06 20.93
N THR A 39 14.50 20.28 21.00
CA THR A 39 14.07 19.59 22.23
C THR A 39 14.24 18.10 22.05
N ILE A 40 15.02 17.46 22.94
CA ILE A 40 15.33 16.04 22.92
C ILE A 40 14.68 15.37 24.13
N GLN A 41 14.02 14.24 23.91
CA GLN A 41 13.55 13.34 24.95
C GLN A 41 14.31 12.01 24.91
N TYR A 42 14.60 11.46 26.09
CA TYR A 42 15.22 10.14 26.20
C TYR A 42 14.93 9.49 27.56
N PHE A 43 15.19 8.20 27.66
CA PHE A 43 14.97 7.40 28.86
C PHE A 43 16.23 6.64 29.30
N THR A 44 16.45 6.56 30.61
CA THR A 44 17.52 5.78 31.24
C THR A 44 16.93 4.70 32.15
N GLN A 45 17.69 3.63 32.38
CA GLN A 45 17.25 2.54 33.27
C GLN A 45 17.22 2.97 34.74
N THR A 46 18.16 3.82 35.14
CA THR A 46 18.32 4.32 36.51
C THR A 46 18.17 5.84 36.56
N PRO A 47 17.67 6.40 37.68
CA PRO A 47 17.56 7.85 37.82
C PRO A 47 18.91 8.57 37.76
N CYS A 48 19.08 9.49 36.81
CA CYS A 48 20.29 10.30 36.65
C CYS A 48 19.96 11.76 36.27
N GLU A 49 20.98 12.62 36.19
CA GLU A 49 20.84 14.01 35.75
C GLU A 49 20.46 14.09 34.25
N SER A 50 19.61 15.06 33.90
CA SER A 50 19.26 15.31 32.48
C SER A 50 20.37 16.09 31.79
N ARG A 51 21.12 15.45 30.89
CA ARG A 51 22.25 16.04 30.17
C ARG A 51 22.30 15.54 28.74
N VAL A 52 22.52 16.47 27.81
CA VAL A 52 22.80 16.15 26.40
C VAL A 52 24.10 16.83 25.99
N GLN A 53 25.05 16.06 25.48
CA GLN A 53 26.23 16.63 24.84
C GLN A 53 25.89 16.92 23.38
N VAL A 54 26.27 18.11 22.89
CA VAL A 54 25.97 18.56 21.53
C VAL A 54 27.20 19.22 20.91
N ARG A 55 27.38 19.02 19.60
CA ARG A 55 28.42 19.65 18.78
C ARG A 55 27.86 20.02 17.41
N GLN A 56 28.34 21.12 16.83
CA GLN A 56 28.06 21.46 15.44
C GLN A 56 28.96 20.67 14.49
N GLY A 57 28.48 20.33 13.30
CA GLY A 57 29.32 19.79 12.23
C GLY A 57 28.51 19.00 11.21
N ASN A 58 29.06 18.78 10.02
CA ASN A 58 28.40 18.04 8.93
C ASN A 58 28.85 16.57 8.82
N VAL A 59 29.90 16.18 9.56
CA VAL A 59 30.49 14.84 9.46
C VAL A 59 30.30 14.09 10.79
N PRO A 60 29.73 12.87 10.74
CA PRO A 60 29.70 11.94 11.86
C PRO A 60 31.05 11.77 12.54
N MET A 61 31.08 11.57 13.86
CA MET A 61 32.34 11.24 14.53
C MET A 61 32.89 9.89 14.06
N THR A 62 32.00 9.04 13.59
CA THR A 62 32.28 7.69 13.11
C THR A 62 32.85 7.68 11.70
N ALA A 63 32.76 8.79 10.95
CA ALA A 63 33.33 8.84 9.62
C ALA A 63 34.82 8.50 9.67
N TRP A 64 35.20 7.45 8.94
CA TRP A 64 36.55 6.91 9.00
C TRP A 64 37.59 7.92 8.52
N ARG A 65 38.73 7.92 9.22
CA ARG A 65 39.89 8.73 8.90
C ARG A 65 41.17 7.90 9.07
N PRO A 66 42.20 8.14 8.25
CA PRO A 66 43.54 7.64 8.50
C PRO A 66 44.01 8.00 9.91
N GLU A 67 44.85 7.14 10.51
CA GLU A 67 45.26 7.26 11.92
C GLU A 67 45.81 8.65 12.27
N ASN A 68 46.64 9.24 11.40
CA ASN A 68 47.23 10.56 11.55
C ASN A 68 46.22 11.72 11.43
N MET A 69 44.98 11.45 11.01
CA MET A 69 43.90 12.43 10.85
C MET A 69 42.76 12.22 11.86
N ARG A 70 42.82 11.18 12.71
CA ARG A 70 41.81 10.93 13.72
C ARG A 70 41.86 12.01 14.81
N ARG A 71 40.70 12.57 15.12
CA ARG A 71 40.50 13.55 16.19
C ARG A 71 39.16 13.25 16.83
N ASP A 72 39.07 13.30 18.16
CA ASP A 72 37.78 13.18 18.85
C ASP A 72 37.04 14.52 18.79
N PRO A 73 35.96 14.65 17.99
CA PRO A 73 35.24 15.91 17.84
C PRO A 73 34.53 16.33 19.13
N TRP A 74 34.38 15.44 20.12
CA TRP A 74 33.77 15.76 21.41
C TRP A 74 34.71 16.46 22.39
N THR A 75 36.00 16.53 22.04
CA THR A 75 37.01 17.32 22.76
C THR A 75 37.20 18.71 22.16
N ALA A 76 36.56 18.99 21.03
CA ALA A 76 36.64 20.29 20.36
C ALA A 76 35.92 21.38 21.17
N PRO A 77 36.34 22.66 21.08
CA PRO A 77 35.69 23.77 21.79
C PRO A 77 34.19 23.95 21.46
N GLU A 78 33.78 23.50 20.27
CA GLU A 78 32.40 23.54 19.77
C GLU A 78 31.46 22.58 20.55
N ALA A 79 32.02 21.57 21.21
CA ALA A 79 31.26 20.57 21.95
C ALA A 79 30.91 21.10 23.34
N ARG A 80 29.63 21.04 23.71
CA ARG A 80 29.13 21.51 25.01
C ARG A 80 28.06 20.59 25.57
N VAL A 81 27.76 20.76 26.85
CA VAL A 81 26.69 20.02 27.53
C VAL A 81 25.51 20.94 27.81
N ALA A 82 24.35 20.60 27.27
CA ALA A 82 23.08 21.21 27.64
C ALA A 82 22.53 20.50 28.88
N GLN A 83 22.15 21.29 29.88
CA GLN A 83 21.55 20.80 31.12
C GLN A 83 20.03 20.83 30.98
N GLY A 84 19.36 19.74 31.35
CA GLY A 84 17.92 19.69 31.51
C GLY A 84 17.46 20.13 32.91
N PRO A 85 16.20 19.88 33.26
CA PRO A 85 15.68 20.21 34.58
C PRO A 85 16.45 19.51 35.71
N ALA A 86 16.65 20.21 36.82
CA ALA A 86 17.45 19.75 37.96
C ALA A 86 16.87 18.48 38.64
N GLY A 87 17.73 17.69 39.28
CA GLY A 87 17.37 16.45 39.95
C GLY A 87 17.50 15.19 39.09
N LYS A 88 17.39 14.03 39.74
CA LYS A 88 17.54 12.71 39.10
C LYS A 88 16.19 12.14 38.66
N ARG A 89 16.13 11.55 37.47
CA ARG A 89 14.92 10.99 36.85
C ARG A 89 15.29 9.95 35.79
N THR A 90 14.31 9.17 35.34
CA THR A 90 14.48 8.18 34.26
C THR A 90 13.90 8.64 32.91
N SER A 91 13.07 9.68 32.93
CA SER A 91 12.53 10.34 31.72
C SER A 91 13.06 11.76 31.65
N HIS A 92 13.70 12.09 30.54
CA HIS A 92 14.43 13.34 30.36
C HIS A 92 13.84 14.11 29.19
N VAL A 93 13.74 15.43 29.36
CA VAL A 93 13.44 16.38 28.30
C VAL A 93 14.46 17.50 28.43
N VAL A 94 15.25 17.73 27.38
CA VAL A 94 16.31 18.74 27.36
C VAL A 94 16.13 19.62 26.14
N THR A 95 15.98 20.93 26.35
CA THR A 95 15.98 21.90 25.26
C THR A 95 17.37 22.50 25.12
N ILE A 96 17.94 22.34 23.93
CA ILE A 96 19.22 22.93 23.55
C ILE A 96 18.91 24.23 22.81
N THR A 97 19.41 25.36 23.32
CA THR A 97 19.23 26.69 22.73
C THR A 97 20.56 27.26 22.23
N GLY A 98 20.51 28.37 21.48
CA GLY A 98 21.71 29.05 20.95
C GLY A 98 22.35 28.29 19.80
N LEU A 99 21.53 27.60 19.00
CA LEU A 99 21.95 26.93 17.78
C LEU A 99 21.85 27.90 16.60
N GLN A 100 22.61 27.64 15.54
CA GLN A 100 22.56 28.41 14.31
C GLN A 100 21.49 27.82 13.38
N PRO A 101 20.71 28.67 12.67
CA PRO A 101 19.74 28.20 11.67
C PRO A 101 20.41 27.46 10.49
N GLY A 102 19.72 26.45 9.96
CA GLY A 102 20.14 25.68 8.79
C GLY A 102 21.47 24.93 8.97
N LYS A 103 21.78 24.47 10.18
CA LYS A 103 23.03 23.76 10.50
C LYS A 103 22.78 22.36 11.05
N ARG A 104 23.70 21.45 10.72
CA ARG A 104 23.78 20.10 11.30
C ARG A 104 24.43 20.15 12.68
N TYR A 105 23.84 19.40 13.59
CA TYR A 105 24.38 19.11 14.91
C TYR A 105 24.36 17.62 15.17
N PHE A 106 25.32 17.18 15.98
CA PHE A 106 25.36 15.84 16.52
C PHE A 106 25.18 15.89 18.03
N TYR A 107 24.52 14.87 18.59
CA TYR A 107 24.27 14.79 20.03
C TYR A 107 24.47 13.39 20.60
N ARG A 108 24.77 13.35 21.90
CA ARG A 108 24.78 12.13 22.73
C ARG A 108 24.02 12.39 24.02
N VAL A 109 23.20 11.43 24.42
CA VAL A 109 22.46 11.50 25.69
C VAL A 109 23.30 10.90 26.82
N TYR A 110 23.18 11.50 28.01
CA TYR A 110 23.85 11.02 29.21
C TYR A 110 23.12 9.82 29.80
N ASP A 111 23.87 8.74 30.02
CA ASP A 111 23.41 7.55 30.72
C ASP A 111 24.61 6.91 31.44
N PRO A 112 24.84 7.24 32.72
CA PRO A 112 26.06 6.84 33.43
C PRO A 112 26.17 5.33 33.65
N ASP A 113 25.03 4.63 33.63
CA ASP A 113 24.98 3.18 33.84
C ASP A 113 24.92 2.40 32.51
N CYS A 114 24.95 3.11 31.37
CA CYS A 114 24.96 2.48 30.04
C CYS A 114 26.21 1.61 29.87
N LYS A 115 25.99 0.36 29.47
CA LYS A 115 27.05 -0.58 29.07
C LYS A 115 26.96 -0.79 27.55
N PRO A 116 27.58 0.07 26.74
CA PRO A 116 27.37 0.03 25.31
C PRO A 116 27.96 -1.24 24.71
N THR A 117 27.22 -1.82 23.76
CA THR A 117 27.65 -2.96 22.96
C THR A 117 28.88 -2.61 22.11
N ARG A 118 29.51 -3.63 21.51
CA ARG A 118 30.61 -3.41 20.55
C ARG A 118 30.17 -2.51 19.39
N GLU A 119 28.96 -2.74 18.89
CA GLU A 119 28.38 -1.96 17.81
C GLU A 119 28.13 -0.51 18.24
N GLU A 120 27.49 -0.28 19.40
CA GLU A 120 27.26 1.08 19.88
C GLU A 120 28.57 1.88 20.07
N ARG A 121 29.65 1.21 20.49
CA ARG A 121 30.99 1.82 20.57
C ARG A 121 31.55 2.18 19.19
N ASN A 122 31.37 1.31 18.20
CA ASN A 122 31.72 1.64 16.80
C ASN A 122 30.93 2.85 16.30
N TRP A 123 29.72 3.06 16.83
CA TRP A 123 28.85 4.20 16.54
C TRP A 123 29.02 5.39 17.51
N GLY A 124 30.17 5.47 18.19
CA GLY A 124 30.55 6.66 18.96
C GLY A 124 30.12 6.69 20.43
N ALA A 125 29.59 5.58 20.96
CA ALA A 125 29.29 5.48 22.39
C ALA A 125 30.58 5.46 23.22
N SER A 126 30.64 6.32 24.23
CA SER A 126 31.76 6.43 25.16
C SER A 126 31.21 6.80 26.54
N PRO A 127 31.08 5.84 27.47
CA PRO A 127 30.49 6.09 28.78
C PRO A 127 31.07 7.35 29.45
N PRO A 128 30.23 8.23 30.02
CA PRO A 128 28.81 8.04 30.32
C PRO A 128 27.83 8.44 29.19
N TRP A 129 28.30 8.56 27.95
CA TRP A 129 27.50 8.99 26.80
C TRP A 129 27.11 7.80 25.91
N ARG A 130 25.83 7.74 25.52
CA ARG A 130 25.34 6.79 24.51
C ARG A 130 25.91 7.13 23.12
N ARG A 131 25.60 6.28 22.12
CA ARG A 131 26.02 6.48 20.72
C ARG A 131 25.58 7.85 20.18
N GLU A 132 26.28 8.31 19.14
CA GLU A 132 26.00 9.59 18.49
C GLU A 132 24.74 9.51 17.61
N TYR A 133 23.99 10.61 17.59
CA TYR A 133 22.83 10.86 16.73
C TYR A 133 22.94 12.26 16.10
N ALA A 134 22.10 12.59 15.13
CA ALA A 134 22.10 13.87 14.44
C ALA A 134 20.74 14.56 14.46
N PHE A 135 20.76 15.88 14.26
CA PHE A 135 19.61 16.67 13.86
C PHE A 135 20.08 17.88 13.04
N SER A 136 19.18 18.47 12.27
CA SER A 136 19.41 19.74 11.56
C SER A 136 18.43 20.79 12.06
N THR A 137 18.89 22.01 12.32
CA THR A 137 18.01 23.14 12.64
C THR A 137 17.29 23.66 11.39
N LEU A 138 16.17 24.34 11.61
CA LEU A 138 15.41 24.97 10.51
C LEU A 138 16.19 26.14 9.91
N ALA A 139 16.00 26.38 8.62
CA ALA A 139 16.66 27.45 7.89
C ALA A 139 16.13 28.82 8.33
N PRO A 140 16.88 29.91 8.09
CA PRO A 140 16.36 31.26 8.24
C PRO A 140 15.08 31.48 7.42
N THR A 141 14.28 32.48 7.80
CA THR A 141 13.08 32.90 7.05
C THR A 141 13.41 33.12 5.56
N GLY A 142 12.56 32.62 4.66
CA GLY A 142 12.75 32.67 3.21
C GLY A 142 13.67 31.57 2.66
N GLN A 143 14.00 30.57 3.47
CA GLN A 143 14.79 29.40 3.08
C GLN A 143 14.22 28.12 3.71
N LYS A 144 14.58 26.98 3.11
CA LYS A 144 14.27 25.63 3.61
C LYS A 144 15.55 24.85 3.87
N THR A 145 15.61 24.13 4.99
CA THR A 145 16.67 23.17 5.28
C THR A 145 16.43 21.85 4.56
N ILE A 146 17.48 21.32 3.93
CA ILE A 146 17.44 20.03 3.23
C ILE A 146 18.63 19.15 3.65
N ILE A 147 18.49 17.85 3.41
CA ILE A 147 19.55 16.85 3.57
C ILE A 147 20.03 16.44 2.18
N ARG A 148 21.23 16.85 1.82
CA ARG A 148 21.92 16.38 0.61
C ARG A 148 22.74 15.13 0.94
N LEU A 149 22.46 14.04 0.26
CA LEU A 149 23.19 12.79 0.38
C LEU A 149 23.98 12.51 -0.90
N PRO A 150 25.29 12.81 -0.95
CA PRO A 150 26.11 12.45 -2.09
C PRO A 150 26.34 10.94 -2.13
N VAL A 151 26.12 10.36 -3.31
CA VAL A 151 26.26 8.93 -3.60
C VAL A 151 27.18 8.78 -4.80
N LYS A 152 28.27 8.02 -4.64
CA LYS A 152 29.19 7.77 -5.75
C LYS A 152 28.72 6.60 -6.61
N VAL A 153 28.65 6.81 -7.91
CA VAL A 153 28.17 5.84 -8.90
C VAL A 153 29.33 5.42 -9.80
N CYS A 154 29.74 4.16 -9.73
CA CYS A 154 30.64 3.56 -10.72
C CYS A 154 29.81 3.00 -11.86
N LEU A 155 29.89 3.63 -13.03
CA LEU A 155 29.17 3.21 -14.22
C LEU A 155 30.12 2.45 -15.15
N MET A 156 29.79 1.21 -15.48
CA MET A 156 30.57 0.33 -16.36
C MET A 156 29.70 -0.05 -17.57
N PRO A 157 29.58 0.82 -18.59
CA PRO A 157 28.63 0.66 -19.68
C PRO A 157 29.03 -0.41 -20.72
N ASN A 158 30.31 -0.82 -20.73
CA ASN A 158 30.93 -1.58 -21.80
C ASN A 158 31.46 -2.95 -21.33
N VAL A 159 30.58 -3.76 -20.72
CA VAL A 159 30.93 -5.09 -20.21
C VAL A 159 30.47 -6.17 -21.19
N VAL A 160 31.35 -7.12 -21.52
CA VAL A 160 31.07 -8.20 -22.48
C VAL A 160 31.40 -9.54 -21.84
N ASN A 161 30.45 -10.49 -21.83
CA ASN A 161 30.77 -11.86 -21.50
C ASN A 161 31.42 -12.55 -22.71
N LEU A 162 32.74 -12.71 -22.66
CA LEU A 162 33.51 -13.30 -23.74
C LEU A 162 33.28 -14.80 -23.89
N GLU A 163 32.90 -15.51 -22.82
CA GLU A 163 32.63 -16.94 -22.86
C GLU A 163 31.40 -17.24 -23.73
N SER A 164 30.35 -16.42 -23.62
CA SER A 164 29.11 -16.56 -24.41
C SER A 164 29.31 -16.39 -25.93
N ALA A 165 30.40 -15.74 -26.35
CA ALA A 165 30.63 -15.31 -27.72
C ALA A 165 31.12 -16.44 -28.64
N LYS A 166 31.53 -17.58 -28.09
CA LYS A 166 31.91 -18.77 -28.86
C LYS A 166 30.66 -19.49 -29.36
N SER A 167 30.50 -19.60 -30.68
CA SER A 167 29.34 -20.24 -31.32
C SER A 167 29.79 -21.12 -32.48
N GLY A 168 29.69 -22.44 -32.32
CA GLY A 168 30.25 -23.40 -33.27
C GLY A 168 31.78 -23.25 -33.37
N ASP A 169 32.30 -23.18 -34.59
CA ASP A 169 33.74 -23.03 -34.85
C ASP A 169 34.23 -21.57 -34.89
N GLY A 170 33.35 -20.60 -34.63
CA GLY A 170 33.64 -19.17 -34.75
C GLY A 170 33.36 -18.36 -33.48
N PHE A 171 33.79 -17.10 -33.53
CA PHE A 171 33.56 -16.10 -32.48
C PHE A 171 32.69 -14.98 -33.02
N ALA A 172 31.70 -14.55 -32.22
CA ALA A 172 30.90 -13.37 -32.54
C ALA A 172 31.78 -12.11 -32.56
N GLU A 173 31.52 -11.17 -33.46
CA GLU A 173 32.17 -9.86 -33.40
C GLU A 173 31.78 -9.14 -32.11
N LEU A 174 32.75 -8.49 -31.46
CA LEU A 174 32.49 -7.75 -30.24
C LEU A 174 31.51 -6.60 -30.49
N PRO A 175 30.57 -6.33 -29.56
CA PRO A 175 29.61 -5.25 -29.76
C PRO A 175 30.34 -3.89 -29.73
N PRO A 176 29.79 -2.86 -30.38
CA PRO A 176 30.31 -1.50 -30.25
C PRO A 176 30.26 -1.04 -28.79
N LEU A 177 31.15 -0.11 -28.44
CA LEU A 177 31.05 0.60 -27.17
C LEU A 177 29.76 1.42 -27.16
N GLN A 178 29.17 1.59 -25.97
CA GLN A 178 28.05 2.48 -25.79
C GLN A 178 28.43 3.91 -26.19
N THR A 179 27.51 4.60 -26.85
CA THR A 179 27.71 5.98 -27.27
C THR A 179 27.56 6.93 -26.08
N PRO A 180 28.05 8.18 -26.19
CA PRO A 180 27.81 9.21 -25.18
C PRO A 180 26.31 9.44 -24.91
N GLU A 181 25.46 9.37 -25.93
CA GLU A 181 24.01 9.54 -25.80
C GLU A 181 23.36 8.39 -25.01
N GLU A 182 23.83 7.15 -25.20
CA GLU A 182 23.42 6.01 -24.39
C GLU A 182 23.85 6.21 -22.92
N ILE A 183 25.10 6.62 -22.68
CA ILE A 183 25.57 6.90 -21.31
C ILE A 183 24.76 8.02 -20.65
N GLU A 184 24.46 9.11 -21.37
CA GLU A 184 23.60 10.19 -20.88
C GLU A 184 22.17 9.73 -20.60
N ARG A 185 21.62 8.81 -21.41
CA ARG A 185 20.32 8.20 -21.12
C ARG A 185 20.35 7.41 -19.82
N ILE A 186 21.42 6.66 -19.53
CA ILE A 186 21.60 5.99 -18.23
C ILE A 186 21.65 7.02 -17.10
N ILE A 187 22.42 8.09 -17.26
CA ILE A 187 22.50 9.18 -16.27
C ILE A 187 21.12 9.85 -16.06
N SER A 188 20.31 9.99 -17.12
CA SER A 188 18.96 10.53 -17.02
C SER A 188 18.03 9.68 -16.14
N GLU A 189 18.21 8.36 -16.12
CA GLU A 189 17.45 7.45 -15.26
C GLU A 189 17.79 7.63 -13.77
N TYR A 190 19.05 7.95 -13.44
CA TYR A 190 19.43 8.34 -12.09
C TYR A 190 18.84 9.71 -11.69
N LYS A 191 18.68 10.64 -12.64
CA LYS A 191 17.98 11.92 -12.38
C LYS A 191 16.50 11.67 -12.06
N THR A 192 15.86 10.73 -12.75
CA THR A 192 14.50 10.27 -12.41
C THR A 192 14.46 9.71 -10.98
N ALA A 193 15.39 8.82 -10.61
CA ALA A 193 15.47 8.28 -9.26
C ALA A 193 15.67 9.38 -8.20
N SER A 194 16.58 10.33 -8.46
CA SER A 194 16.83 11.48 -7.57
C SER A 194 15.56 12.33 -7.38
N ARG A 195 14.80 12.57 -8.45
CA ARG A 195 13.52 13.28 -8.38
C ARG A 195 12.48 12.52 -7.58
N PHE A 196 12.41 11.20 -7.71
CA PHE A 196 11.51 10.36 -6.91
C PHE A 196 11.77 10.55 -5.41
N PHE A 197 13.02 10.41 -4.95
CA PHE A 197 13.36 10.62 -3.54
C PHE A 197 13.05 12.05 -3.07
N TRP A 198 13.33 13.03 -3.93
CA TRP A 198 13.15 14.45 -3.65
C TRP A 198 11.67 14.80 -3.41
N VAL A 199 10.78 14.43 -4.34
CA VAL A 199 9.34 14.72 -4.22
C VAL A 199 8.71 13.94 -3.08
N ASN A 200 9.00 12.64 -2.96
CA ASN A 200 8.33 11.78 -1.99
C ASN A 200 8.83 11.97 -0.54
N SER A 201 9.93 12.71 -0.35
CA SER A 201 10.39 13.18 0.97
C SER A 201 9.92 14.60 1.33
N GLY A 202 8.97 15.19 0.59
CA GLY A 202 8.52 16.56 0.85
C GLY A 202 9.59 17.62 0.59
N MET A 203 10.46 17.36 -0.39
CA MET A 203 11.61 18.22 -0.73
C MET A 203 12.60 18.36 0.44
N ARG A 204 12.78 17.30 1.25
CA ARG A 204 13.76 17.27 2.36
C ARG A 204 15.00 16.48 2.06
N PHE A 205 14.92 15.44 1.23
CA PHE A 205 15.99 14.50 1.03
C PHE A 205 16.41 14.45 -0.44
N TRP A 206 17.61 14.95 -0.72
CA TRP A 206 18.19 14.99 -2.05
C TRP A 206 19.30 13.93 -2.17
N VAL A 207 19.04 12.86 -2.91
CA VAL A 207 20.07 11.89 -3.30
C VAL A 207 20.83 12.43 -4.50
N ASP A 208 22.09 12.80 -4.28
CA ASP A 208 22.94 13.46 -5.26
C ASP A 208 23.95 12.48 -5.85
N PHE A 209 23.68 12.00 -7.06
CA PHE A 209 24.48 10.98 -7.72
C PHE A 209 25.70 11.60 -8.42
N HIS A 210 26.90 11.22 -7.98
CA HIS A 210 28.17 11.62 -8.58
C HIS A 210 28.74 10.47 -9.42
N PHE A 211 28.91 10.70 -10.73
CA PHE A 211 29.28 9.64 -11.67
C PHE A 211 30.79 9.51 -11.89
N PHE A 212 31.25 8.26 -11.88
CA PHE A 212 32.61 7.83 -12.21
C PHE A 212 32.51 6.74 -13.27
N VAL A 213 32.72 7.10 -14.53
CA VAL A 213 32.47 6.22 -15.67
C VAL A 213 33.74 5.48 -16.09
N ASP A 214 33.73 4.15 -16.00
CA ASP A 214 34.75 3.31 -16.62
C ASP A 214 34.31 2.93 -18.05
N ALA A 215 34.61 3.81 -18.99
CA ALA A 215 34.19 3.65 -20.39
C ALA A 215 35.00 2.58 -21.16
N ARG A 216 36.02 1.97 -20.54
CA ARG A 216 36.83 0.92 -21.18
C ARG A 216 35.95 -0.29 -21.52
N ARG A 217 36.35 -1.06 -22.53
CA ARG A 217 35.80 -2.41 -22.71
C ARG A 217 36.27 -3.27 -21.55
N LEU A 218 35.33 -3.86 -20.82
CA LEU A 218 35.58 -4.78 -19.71
C LEU A 218 35.05 -6.17 -20.08
N ARG A 219 35.65 -7.22 -19.52
CA ARG A 219 35.17 -8.59 -19.73
C ARG A 219 34.54 -9.18 -18.47
N TRP A 220 33.53 -10.01 -18.71
CA TRP A 220 33.13 -11.11 -17.84
C TRP A 220 33.64 -12.41 -18.45
N GLY A 221 33.98 -13.37 -17.59
CA GLY A 221 34.50 -14.67 -18.00
C GLY A 221 35.96 -14.64 -18.46
N PRO A 222 36.61 -15.82 -18.53
CA PRO A 222 37.92 -15.95 -19.13
C PRO A 222 37.86 -15.69 -20.65
N VAL A 223 38.99 -15.31 -21.25
CA VAL A 223 39.11 -15.24 -22.71
C VAL A 223 39.12 -16.67 -23.26
N PRO A 224 38.18 -17.07 -24.14
CA PRO A 224 38.14 -18.42 -24.67
C PRO A 224 39.41 -18.80 -25.45
N GLU A 225 39.78 -20.08 -25.42
CA GLU A 225 40.87 -20.59 -26.25
C GLU A 225 40.58 -20.39 -27.73
N GLY A 226 41.57 -19.90 -28.49
CA GLY A 226 41.44 -19.60 -29.92
C GLY A 226 40.76 -18.27 -30.24
N ALA A 227 40.37 -17.47 -29.24
CA ALA A 227 39.76 -16.16 -29.45
C ALA A 227 40.68 -15.20 -30.25
N PRO A 228 40.12 -14.25 -31.02
CA PRO A 228 40.89 -13.24 -31.74
C PRO A 228 41.85 -12.46 -30.82
N GLU A 229 43.00 -12.04 -31.35
CA GLU A 229 44.02 -11.29 -30.60
C GLU A 229 43.46 -10.01 -29.97
N SER A 230 42.48 -9.38 -30.60
CA SER A 230 41.80 -8.17 -30.11
C SER A 230 41.05 -8.36 -28.79
N TRP A 231 40.83 -9.60 -28.34
CA TRP A 231 40.19 -9.90 -27.05
C TRP A 231 41.19 -10.02 -25.92
N LYS A 232 42.48 -10.22 -26.24
CA LYS A 232 43.54 -10.35 -25.24
C LYS A 232 43.81 -9.00 -24.60
N GLY A 233 44.01 -8.99 -23.29
CA GLY A 233 44.29 -7.78 -22.52
C GLY A 233 43.06 -6.94 -22.14
N ILE A 234 41.84 -7.36 -22.52
CA ILE A 234 40.61 -6.75 -21.99
C ILE A 234 40.58 -6.99 -20.46
N PRO A 235 40.55 -5.93 -19.64
CA PRO A 235 40.54 -6.07 -18.19
C PRO A 235 39.22 -6.67 -17.69
N GLU A 236 39.30 -7.40 -16.59
CA GLU A 236 38.13 -7.96 -15.93
C GLU A 236 37.29 -6.84 -15.31
N CYS A 237 35.97 -6.97 -15.42
CA CYS A 237 35.05 -6.07 -14.76
C CYS A 237 35.11 -6.29 -13.23
N ARG A 238 35.21 -5.20 -12.46
CA ARG A 238 35.23 -5.25 -10.98
C ARG A 238 33.99 -5.87 -10.35
N SER A 239 32.86 -5.93 -11.08
CA SER A 239 31.59 -6.50 -10.62
C SER A 239 31.35 -7.93 -11.11
N TYR A 240 32.39 -8.66 -11.55
CA TYR A 240 32.26 -10.04 -12.01
C TYR A 240 32.31 -11.03 -10.84
N ALA A 241 31.31 -11.91 -10.71
CA ALA A 241 31.23 -12.94 -9.65
C ALA A 241 32.13 -14.17 -9.87
N GLY A 242 32.93 -14.20 -10.93
CA GLY A 242 33.69 -15.41 -11.28
C GLY A 242 32.91 -16.43 -12.12
N VAL A 243 31.62 -16.18 -12.42
CA VAL A 243 30.75 -17.04 -13.26
C VAL A 243 29.91 -16.22 -14.24
N ASP A 244 29.48 -16.83 -15.35
CA ASP A 244 28.66 -16.23 -16.43
C ASP A 244 27.53 -15.33 -15.92
N PHE A 245 26.74 -15.86 -14.97
CA PHE A 245 25.70 -15.12 -14.29
C PHE A 245 25.56 -15.60 -12.85
N ALA A 246 25.72 -14.68 -11.90
CA ALA A 246 25.31 -14.84 -10.53
C ALA A 246 24.07 -13.98 -10.27
N GLY A 247 23.19 -14.46 -9.38
CA GLY A 247 22.03 -13.69 -8.91
C GLY A 247 22.42 -12.37 -8.22
N PRO A 248 21.44 -11.64 -7.67
CA PRO A 248 21.55 -10.22 -7.37
C PRO A 248 22.82 -9.83 -6.57
N GLY A 249 23.55 -8.81 -7.04
CA GLY A 249 24.87 -8.42 -6.50
C GLY A 249 26.02 -9.30 -6.99
N GLY A 250 25.97 -9.70 -8.27
CA GLY A 250 26.80 -10.74 -8.88
C GLY A 250 28.27 -10.41 -9.09
N GLY A 251 28.94 -9.80 -8.11
CA GLY A 251 30.38 -9.56 -8.06
C GLY A 251 30.83 -9.19 -6.64
N ASP A 252 32.13 -9.06 -6.44
CA ASP A 252 32.64 -8.56 -5.15
C ASP A 252 32.22 -7.10 -4.94
N PHE A 253 31.72 -6.78 -3.75
CA PHE A 253 31.37 -5.41 -3.35
C PHE A 253 32.64 -4.60 -3.06
N ASN A 254 33.34 -4.18 -4.11
CA ASN A 254 34.57 -3.41 -3.99
C ASN A 254 34.31 -1.95 -3.55
N ILE A 255 35.33 -1.28 -3.03
CA ILE A 255 35.25 0.13 -2.66
C ILE A 255 35.70 0.97 -3.86
N LEU A 256 34.92 1.99 -4.23
CA LEU A 256 35.28 2.92 -5.30
C LEU A 256 36.22 3.99 -4.76
N ASP A 257 37.45 4.02 -5.28
CA ASP A 257 38.37 5.16 -5.12
C ASP A 257 38.01 6.23 -6.17
N THR A 258 37.52 7.37 -5.71
CA THR A 258 37.08 8.48 -6.57
C THR A 258 38.23 9.17 -7.30
N LYS A 259 39.48 8.93 -6.90
CA LYS A 259 40.68 9.44 -7.58
C LYS A 259 41.23 8.45 -8.62
N ASP A 260 40.91 7.17 -8.48
CA ASP A 260 41.32 6.11 -9.41
C ASP A 260 40.18 5.09 -9.58
N PRO A 261 39.11 5.46 -10.33
CA PRO A 261 37.90 4.64 -10.42
C PRO A 261 38.11 3.29 -11.13
N GLN A 262 39.23 3.15 -11.84
CA GLN A 262 39.61 1.92 -12.56
C GLN A 262 40.26 0.88 -11.64
N ARG A 263 40.69 1.28 -10.43
CA ARG A 263 41.30 0.39 -9.45
C ARG A 263 40.23 -0.35 -8.67
N THR A 264 40.41 -1.66 -8.55
CA THR A 264 39.63 -2.53 -7.67
C THR A 264 40.34 -2.66 -6.33
N SER A 265 39.67 -2.35 -5.23
CA SER A 265 40.23 -2.48 -3.87
C SER A 265 39.13 -2.73 -2.84
N GLY A 266 39.43 -3.58 -1.86
CA GLY A 266 38.62 -3.74 -0.65
C GLY A 266 39.08 -2.83 0.51
N GLU A 267 40.11 -2.01 0.29
CA GLU A 267 40.69 -1.15 1.32
C GLU A 267 39.89 0.15 1.48
N PRO A 268 39.74 0.67 2.71
CA PRO A 268 39.08 1.95 2.95
C PRO A 268 39.72 3.10 2.18
N VAL A 269 38.89 3.95 1.58
CA VAL A 269 39.33 5.15 0.86
C VAL A 269 39.01 6.38 1.70
N TYR A 270 40.01 7.23 1.94
CA TYR A 270 39.79 8.50 2.62
C TYR A 270 39.26 9.54 1.64
N GLU A 271 38.09 10.07 1.95
CA GLU A 271 37.45 11.14 1.21
C GLU A 271 37.23 12.31 2.17
N GLU A 272 37.63 13.52 1.78
CA GLU A 272 37.49 14.72 2.62
C GLU A 272 36.03 14.99 2.95
N SER A 273 35.15 14.77 1.97
CA SER A 273 33.70 14.68 2.13
C SER A 273 33.30 13.22 1.97
N PRO A 274 33.06 12.47 3.06
CA PRO A 274 32.74 11.06 2.97
C PRO A 274 31.42 10.82 2.24
N TYR A 275 31.41 9.81 1.38
CA TYR A 275 30.21 9.23 0.79
C TYR A 275 29.72 8.10 1.69
N SER A 276 28.50 8.17 2.18
CA SER A 276 27.89 7.05 2.90
C SER A 276 27.27 6.02 1.95
N GLY A 277 27.09 6.36 0.66
CA GLY A 277 26.50 5.48 -0.34
C GLY A 277 27.36 5.33 -1.58
N GLN A 278 27.36 4.12 -2.12
CA GLN A 278 27.98 3.77 -3.39
C GLN A 278 27.05 2.89 -4.21
N ILE A 279 27.05 3.09 -5.52
CA ILE A 279 26.36 2.22 -6.48
C ILE A 279 27.37 1.77 -7.54
N GLU A 280 27.42 0.47 -7.83
CA GLU A 280 28.12 -0.07 -8.99
C GLU A 280 27.09 -0.61 -9.99
N GLN A 281 27.04 -0.05 -11.20
CA GLN A 281 26.17 -0.53 -12.26
C GLN A 281 26.99 -0.99 -13.46
N ALA A 282 26.94 -2.29 -13.75
CA ALA A 282 27.59 -2.89 -14.91
C ALA A 282 26.57 -3.24 -15.99
N PHE A 283 26.91 -3.05 -17.26
CA PHE A 283 26.06 -3.38 -18.40
C PHE A 283 26.62 -4.58 -19.18
N PRO A 284 26.65 -5.79 -18.60
CA PRO A 284 27.16 -6.97 -19.28
C PRO A 284 26.26 -7.35 -20.45
N ARG A 285 26.88 -7.74 -21.55
CA ARG A 285 26.22 -8.28 -22.74
C ARG A 285 26.65 -9.72 -22.97
N ARG A 286 25.69 -10.59 -23.27
CA ARG A 286 25.93 -11.97 -23.74
C ARG A 286 25.56 -12.13 -25.19
N TRP A 287 26.27 -12.99 -25.89
CA TRP A 287 25.92 -13.35 -27.25
C TRP A 287 24.80 -14.39 -27.25
N ASN A 288 23.72 -14.10 -27.99
CA ASN A 288 22.65 -15.05 -28.25
C ASN A 288 22.89 -15.69 -29.63
N PRO A 289 23.33 -16.96 -29.72
CA PRO A 289 23.67 -17.59 -30.99
C PRO A 289 22.44 -17.82 -31.89
N ASN A 290 21.26 -17.99 -31.30
CA ASN A 290 20.02 -18.20 -32.06
C ASN A 290 19.55 -16.90 -32.72
N ALA A 291 19.57 -15.80 -31.97
CA ALA A 291 19.19 -14.48 -32.46
C ALA A 291 20.34 -13.74 -33.19
N LYS A 292 21.56 -14.30 -33.16
CA LYS A 292 22.80 -13.73 -33.72
C LYS A 292 23.02 -12.27 -33.32
N ARG A 293 22.80 -11.95 -32.05
CA ARG A 293 22.96 -10.61 -31.50
C ARG A 293 23.46 -10.62 -30.06
N TRP A 294 24.03 -9.52 -29.63
CA TRP A 294 24.35 -9.26 -28.24
C TRP A 294 23.11 -8.79 -27.49
N GLU A 295 22.87 -9.35 -26.31
CA GLU A 295 21.75 -9.01 -25.44
C GLU A 295 22.29 -8.65 -24.07
N PHE A 296 21.72 -7.63 -23.42
CA PHE A 296 22.05 -7.34 -22.04
C PHE A 296 21.58 -8.47 -21.12
N TYR A 297 22.33 -8.75 -20.06
CA TYR A 297 21.74 -9.45 -18.92
C TYR A 297 20.67 -8.56 -18.30
N ASN A 298 19.76 -9.19 -17.58
CA ASN A 298 18.81 -8.51 -16.72
C ASN A 298 18.75 -9.26 -15.39
N SER A 299 18.81 -8.54 -14.28
CA SER A 299 18.72 -9.12 -12.94
C SER A 299 18.24 -8.09 -11.94
N GLY A 300 17.81 -8.54 -10.76
CA GLY A 300 17.78 -7.69 -9.57
C GLY A 300 19.19 -7.29 -9.11
N GLY A 301 19.27 -6.49 -8.05
CA GLY A 301 20.52 -6.10 -7.42
C GLY A 301 20.72 -6.66 -6.01
N GLY A 302 21.95 -6.53 -5.54
CA GLY A 302 22.32 -6.84 -4.17
C GLY A 302 22.79 -5.58 -3.48
N THR A 303 22.48 -5.46 -2.19
CA THR A 303 22.87 -4.32 -1.38
C THR A 303 23.48 -4.76 -0.05
N LEU A 304 24.59 -4.13 0.32
CA LEU A 304 25.20 -4.18 1.65
C LEU A 304 24.93 -2.86 2.38
N GLY A 305 24.45 -2.98 3.62
CA GLY A 305 24.14 -1.84 4.49
C GLY A 305 25.34 -0.99 4.90
N ILE A 306 25.07 0.04 5.71
CA ILE A 306 26.04 1.04 6.15
C ILE A 306 26.85 0.63 7.39
N ASP A 307 26.66 -0.60 7.88
CA ASP A 307 27.21 -1.12 9.14
C ASP A 307 28.73 -0.95 9.25
N SER A 308 29.43 -0.99 8.11
CA SER A 308 30.89 -0.88 8.02
C SER A 308 31.42 0.55 7.79
N PHE A 309 30.55 1.56 7.88
CA PHE A 309 30.93 2.96 7.71
C PHE A 309 32.02 3.43 8.66
N PRO A 310 32.03 3.04 9.96
CA PRO A 310 33.12 3.41 10.85
C PRO A 310 34.50 2.84 10.45
N GLN A 311 34.51 1.81 9.60
CA GLN A 311 35.72 1.21 9.03
C GLN A 311 36.09 1.81 7.66
N GLY A 312 35.34 2.81 7.19
CA GLY A 312 35.58 3.51 5.93
C GLY A 312 34.98 2.81 4.71
N VAL A 313 33.97 1.98 4.95
CA VAL A 313 33.26 1.24 3.91
C VAL A 313 31.84 1.80 3.79
N PRO A 314 31.44 2.40 2.65
CA PRO A 314 30.09 2.91 2.47
C PRO A 314 29.06 1.78 2.37
N GLY A 315 27.79 2.14 2.46
CA GLY A 315 26.70 1.30 1.95
C GLY A 315 26.92 1.11 0.44
N ARG A 316 26.67 -0.09 -0.07
CA ARG A 316 27.00 -0.44 -1.44
C ARG A 316 25.86 -1.22 -2.08
N SER A 317 25.39 -0.76 -3.22
CA SER A 317 24.46 -1.49 -4.09
C SER A 317 25.17 -1.87 -5.36
N GLN A 318 24.86 -3.06 -5.88
CA GLN A 318 25.37 -3.55 -7.14
C GLN A 318 24.25 -4.21 -7.92
N PHE A 319 24.07 -3.79 -9.18
CA PHE A 319 23.06 -4.35 -10.06
C PHE A 319 23.49 -4.26 -11.53
N LEU A 320 22.86 -5.09 -12.35
CA LEU A 320 23.12 -5.10 -13.78
C LEU A 320 22.22 -4.10 -14.49
N GLY A 321 22.80 -3.35 -15.41
CA GLY A 321 22.08 -2.61 -16.42
C GLY A 321 21.47 -3.53 -17.48
N GLY A 322 20.49 -3.03 -18.22
CA GLY A 322 19.73 -3.81 -19.22
C GLY A 322 18.25 -3.95 -18.88
N GLY A 323 17.90 -3.83 -17.60
CA GLY A 323 16.52 -3.67 -17.12
C GLY A 323 16.11 -2.20 -16.98
N ASP A 324 15.28 -1.93 -15.98
CA ASP A 324 14.84 -0.58 -15.61
C ASP A 324 15.86 0.08 -14.67
N THR A 325 16.68 1.01 -15.20
CA THR A 325 17.74 1.64 -14.40
C THR A 325 17.16 2.51 -13.29
N ALA A 326 16.21 3.40 -13.57
CA ALA A 326 15.66 4.29 -12.54
C ALA A 326 15.05 3.47 -11.39
N TRP A 327 14.33 2.41 -11.74
CA TRP A 327 13.75 1.49 -10.78
C TRP A 327 14.81 0.81 -9.94
N LEU A 328 15.82 0.19 -10.56
CA LEU A 328 16.87 -0.52 -9.83
C LEU A 328 17.66 0.42 -8.92
N VAL A 329 17.91 1.67 -9.36
CA VAL A 329 18.51 2.69 -8.49
C VAL A 329 17.63 2.95 -7.28
N CYS A 330 16.33 3.21 -7.47
CA CYS A 330 15.43 3.45 -6.35
C CYS A 330 15.26 2.24 -5.45
N HIS A 331 15.10 1.05 -6.01
CA HIS A 331 14.93 -0.20 -5.29
C HIS A 331 16.17 -0.54 -4.47
N GLU A 332 17.34 -0.62 -5.11
CA GLU A 332 18.58 -1.03 -4.47
C GLU A 332 19.10 0.02 -3.49
N PHE A 333 18.97 1.31 -3.82
CA PHE A 333 19.37 2.35 -2.90
C PHE A 333 18.42 2.45 -1.69
N HIS A 334 17.14 2.07 -1.81
CA HIS A 334 16.25 1.97 -0.65
C HIS A 334 16.71 0.93 0.38
N HIS A 335 17.35 -0.18 -0.05
CA HIS A 335 17.99 -1.10 0.89
C HIS A 335 19.11 -0.40 1.69
N GLN A 336 19.90 0.49 1.05
CA GLN A 336 20.87 1.32 1.77
C GLN A 336 20.18 2.33 2.70
N MET A 337 19.09 2.96 2.23
CA MET A 337 18.34 3.93 3.01
C MET A 337 17.67 3.33 4.25
N GLU A 338 17.13 2.12 4.17
CA GLU A 338 16.65 1.41 5.36
C GLU A 338 17.78 1.26 6.38
N SER A 339 18.97 0.83 5.93
CA SER A 339 20.14 0.73 6.79
C SER A 339 20.52 2.09 7.38
N TYR A 340 20.48 3.19 6.61
CA TYR A 340 20.66 4.54 7.14
C TYR A 340 19.62 4.88 8.22
N GLY A 341 18.36 4.52 7.98
CA GLY A 341 17.26 4.68 8.92
C GLY A 341 17.50 3.93 10.23
N ALA A 342 18.00 2.70 10.18
CA ALA A 342 18.32 1.91 11.37
C ALA A 342 19.35 2.60 12.29
N PHE A 343 20.32 3.30 11.71
CA PHE A 343 21.34 4.03 12.47
C PHE A 343 20.97 5.49 12.77
N ALA A 344 20.06 6.11 12.02
CA ALA A 344 19.65 7.51 12.20
C ALA A 344 18.37 7.69 13.04
N LEU A 345 17.43 6.76 12.93
CA LEU A 345 16.08 6.85 13.48
C LEU A 345 15.91 5.93 14.70
N SER A 346 14.70 5.88 15.28
CA SER A 346 14.46 5.13 16.53
C SER A 346 14.21 3.63 16.36
N ASN A 347 14.44 3.07 15.16
CA ASN A 347 14.20 1.66 14.82
C ASN A 347 12.81 1.17 15.26
N ARG A 348 11.78 1.93 14.86
CA ARG A 348 10.36 1.64 15.10
C ARG A 348 9.64 1.56 13.77
N GLU A 349 8.51 0.85 13.73
CA GLU A 349 7.67 0.74 12.52
C GLU A 349 7.26 2.11 11.97
N ASP A 350 6.97 3.06 12.87
CA ASP A 350 6.57 4.43 12.56
C ASP A 350 7.75 5.42 12.46
N ASP A 351 8.99 4.91 12.50
CA ASP A 351 10.23 5.69 12.46
C ASP A 351 11.34 4.93 11.72
N ARG A 352 11.00 4.35 10.56
CA ARG A 352 11.93 3.64 9.67
C ARG A 352 11.65 3.99 8.23
N ILE A 353 12.69 3.92 7.42
CA ILE A 353 12.55 3.87 5.96
C ILE A 353 12.23 2.41 5.61
N VAL A 354 11.17 2.20 4.84
CA VAL A 354 10.72 0.86 4.43
C VAL A 354 11.19 0.63 3.00
N PHE A 355 12.00 -0.39 2.80
CA PHE A 355 12.41 -0.82 1.46
C PHE A 355 11.34 -1.71 0.81
N ASN A 356 11.50 -1.92 -0.49
CA ASN A 356 10.55 -2.49 -1.46
C ASN A 356 9.94 -3.88 -1.20
N HIS A 357 10.19 -4.50 -0.05
CA HIS A 357 9.74 -5.85 0.27
C HIS A 357 8.65 -5.76 1.35
N TYR A 358 7.44 -5.48 0.89
CA TYR A 358 6.31 -5.26 1.78
C TYR A 358 5.71 -6.60 2.24
N GLU A 359 5.52 -6.74 3.54
CA GLU A 359 4.82 -7.88 4.12
C GLU A 359 3.95 -7.48 5.31
N PRO A 360 2.80 -8.13 5.50
CA PRO A 360 2.00 -7.95 6.70
C PRO A 360 2.68 -8.64 7.88
N ARG A 361 2.40 -8.17 9.10
CA ARG A 361 2.83 -8.82 10.34
C ARG A 361 2.34 -10.28 10.33
N ARG A 362 3.25 -11.23 10.55
CA ARG A 362 2.93 -12.67 10.53
C ARG A 362 3.67 -13.44 11.60
N ARG A 363 3.05 -14.53 12.07
CA ARG A 363 3.62 -15.47 13.02
C ARG A 363 3.17 -16.88 12.65
N ILE A 364 4.08 -17.68 12.11
CA ILE A 364 3.81 -19.03 11.62
C ILE A 364 4.59 -20.02 12.50
N ALA A 365 3.89 -20.93 13.15
CA ALA A 365 4.54 -22.02 13.89
C ALA A 365 5.22 -22.98 12.91
N LYS A 366 6.51 -23.23 13.11
CA LYS A 366 7.27 -24.25 12.39
C LYS A 366 7.03 -25.62 13.02
N PRO A 367 7.26 -26.73 12.27
CA PRO A 367 7.07 -28.09 12.79
C PRO A 367 7.88 -28.43 14.05
N ASP A 368 8.97 -27.70 14.33
CA ASP A 368 9.84 -27.89 15.49
C ASP A 368 9.39 -27.10 16.74
N GLY A 369 8.26 -26.39 16.67
CA GLY A 369 7.74 -25.55 17.75
C GLY A 369 8.34 -24.16 17.84
N SER A 370 9.31 -23.82 16.97
CA SER A 370 9.76 -22.44 16.78
C SER A 370 8.76 -21.67 15.91
N TYR A 371 8.91 -20.35 15.82
CA TYR A 371 8.05 -19.51 14.99
C TYR A 371 8.87 -18.78 13.92
N GLU A 372 8.32 -18.68 12.71
CA GLU A 372 8.70 -17.67 11.74
C GLU A 372 7.86 -16.42 12.00
N GLU A 373 8.51 -15.32 12.35
CA GLU A 373 7.82 -14.08 12.74
C GLU A 373 8.33 -12.90 11.91
N ALA A 374 7.40 -12.17 11.27
CA ALA A 374 7.61 -10.79 10.87
C ALA A 374 6.92 -9.93 11.93
N ALA A 375 7.71 -9.32 12.82
CA ALA A 375 7.21 -8.56 13.96
C ALA A 375 6.58 -7.21 13.56
N TRP A 376 6.87 -6.75 12.35
CA TRP A 376 6.45 -5.47 11.80
C TRP A 376 5.48 -5.68 10.66
N THR A 377 4.61 -4.69 10.42
CA THR A 377 3.91 -4.61 9.13
C THR A 377 4.56 -3.54 8.27
N THR A 378 4.94 -3.92 7.05
CA THR A 378 5.31 -3.00 5.97
C THR A 378 4.22 -2.97 4.89
N ASN A 379 3.05 -3.55 5.20
CA ASN A 379 1.82 -3.37 4.43
C ASN A 379 1.13 -2.05 4.83
N GLY A 380 0.73 -1.27 3.83
CA GLY A 380 -0.11 -0.08 3.95
C GLY A 380 -1.03 0.04 2.73
N ARG A 381 -1.85 1.11 2.66
CA ARG A 381 -2.76 1.36 1.54
C ARG A 381 -2.00 1.88 0.31
N HIS A 382 -1.20 0.99 -0.28
CA HIS A 382 -0.36 1.25 -1.43
C HIS A 382 -0.36 0.05 -2.39
N GLY A 383 0.08 0.31 -3.60
CA GLY A 383 0.31 -0.68 -4.64
C GLY A 383 1.71 -1.26 -4.62
N GLU A 384 2.15 -1.71 -5.78
CA GLU A 384 3.43 -2.35 -5.94
C GLU A 384 4.55 -1.35 -6.15
N HIS A 385 5.77 -1.84 -5.98
CA HIS A 385 6.94 -1.19 -6.51
C HIS A 385 7.14 0.28 -6.08
N TRP A 386 7.05 1.20 -7.05
CA TRP A 386 7.24 2.63 -6.88
C TRP A 386 6.24 3.24 -5.89
N ASP A 387 4.98 2.82 -5.97
CA ASP A 387 3.91 3.37 -5.16
C ASP A 387 4.11 3.02 -3.68
N GLY A 388 4.54 1.79 -3.38
CA GLY A 388 4.88 1.40 -2.01
C GLY A 388 6.00 2.24 -1.41
N MET A 389 7.05 2.55 -2.17
CA MET A 389 8.17 3.37 -1.66
C MET A 389 7.70 4.82 -1.46
N ALA A 390 6.94 5.36 -2.40
CA ALA A 390 6.38 6.69 -2.31
C ALA A 390 5.45 6.82 -1.09
N PHE A 391 4.60 5.82 -0.84
CA PHE A 391 3.73 5.77 0.34
C PHE A 391 4.54 5.86 1.62
N TRP A 392 5.54 4.98 1.80
CA TRP A 392 6.33 4.93 3.02
C TRP A 392 7.23 6.16 3.22
N ASP A 393 7.88 6.66 2.17
CA ASP A 393 8.67 7.89 2.24
C ASP A 393 7.82 9.08 2.68
N ARG A 394 6.57 9.17 2.19
CA ARG A 394 5.62 10.23 2.56
C ARG A 394 5.09 10.10 3.99
N THR A 395 5.21 8.92 4.63
CA THR A 395 4.85 8.77 6.06
C THR A 395 5.87 9.37 7.01
N LEU A 396 7.10 9.62 6.55
CA LEU A 396 8.13 10.25 7.37
C LEU A 396 7.93 11.76 7.41
N THR A 397 7.83 12.33 8.61
CA THR A 397 7.73 13.79 8.80
C THR A 397 9.04 14.48 8.42
N ASP A 398 8.95 15.78 8.15
CA ASP A 398 10.13 16.65 8.01
C ASP A 398 11.14 16.49 9.17
N ALA A 399 10.64 16.36 10.41
CA ALA A 399 11.52 16.20 11.57
C ALA A 399 12.26 14.86 11.54
N GLN A 400 11.68 13.81 10.95
CA GLN A 400 12.34 12.52 10.76
C GLN A 400 13.45 12.64 9.71
N TRP A 401 13.18 13.29 8.57
CA TRP A 401 14.20 13.56 7.56
C TRP A 401 15.37 14.40 8.10
N LEU A 402 15.09 15.44 8.90
CA LEU A 402 16.14 16.29 9.47
C LEU A 402 16.99 15.61 10.56
N ARG A 403 16.65 14.38 10.98
CA ARG A 403 17.45 13.55 11.91
C ARG A 403 18.40 12.59 11.20
N MET A 404 18.41 12.56 9.87
CA MET A 404 19.30 11.70 9.11
C MET A 404 20.75 11.90 9.58
N TYR A 405 21.39 10.79 9.95
CA TYR A 405 22.76 10.80 10.48
C TYR A 405 23.80 11.05 9.39
N PHE A 406 23.48 10.62 8.17
CA PHE A 406 24.34 10.71 7.00
C PHE A 406 23.96 11.91 6.12
N GLY A 407 24.85 12.27 5.19
CA GLY A 407 24.70 13.41 4.30
C GLY A 407 25.01 14.76 4.98
N TYR A 408 24.67 15.83 4.27
CA TYR A 408 25.03 17.21 4.58
C TYR A 408 23.78 18.06 4.71
N THR A 409 23.77 19.00 5.65
CA THR A 409 22.68 19.98 5.77
C THR A 409 22.96 21.16 4.86
N GLU A 410 22.05 21.44 3.94
CA GLU A 410 22.09 22.63 3.09
C GLU A 410 20.82 23.46 3.29
N THR A 411 20.88 24.73 2.91
CA THR A 411 19.70 25.59 2.82
C THR A 411 19.48 26.02 1.38
N VAL A 412 18.21 26.12 0.99
CA VAL A 412 17.76 26.52 -0.35
C VAL A 412 16.72 27.62 -0.21
N LYS A 413 16.56 28.45 -1.24
CA LYS A 413 15.59 29.56 -1.23
C LYS A 413 14.15 29.00 -1.27
N ASP A 414 13.28 29.57 -0.44
CA ASP A 414 11.86 29.24 -0.26
C ASP A 414 11.17 30.53 0.21
N ALA A 415 11.00 31.48 -0.73
CA ALA A 415 10.77 32.88 -0.37
C ALA A 415 9.38 33.15 0.24
N ASP A 416 8.36 32.41 -0.20
CA ASP A 416 7.01 32.46 0.34
C ASP A 416 6.77 31.47 1.49
N MET A 417 7.74 30.61 1.77
CA MET A 417 7.76 29.64 2.85
C MET A 417 6.61 28.62 2.74
N ASP A 418 6.38 28.09 1.54
CA ASP A 418 5.45 26.99 1.31
C ASP A 418 6.14 25.61 1.43
N GLY A 419 7.47 25.59 1.40
CA GLY A 419 8.29 24.39 1.53
C GLY A 419 8.74 23.79 0.20
N PHE A 420 8.49 24.43 -0.94
CA PHE A 420 8.96 24.08 -2.26
C PHE A 420 10.07 25.07 -2.70
N PRO A 421 11.30 24.61 -2.97
CA PRO A 421 12.36 25.55 -3.34
C PRO A 421 12.14 26.30 -4.67
N ASP A 422 12.41 27.61 -4.68
CA ASP A 422 12.10 28.56 -5.77
C ASP A 422 12.78 28.27 -7.14
N ASP A 423 14.10 28.46 -7.24
CA ASP A 423 14.90 28.45 -8.48
C ASP A 423 16.33 28.02 -8.14
N ASP A 424 16.50 26.74 -7.87
CA ASP A 424 17.81 26.14 -7.58
C ASP A 424 18.08 24.98 -8.53
N ALA A 425 18.81 25.29 -9.60
CA ALA A 425 19.15 24.36 -10.67
C ALA A 425 19.95 23.12 -10.21
N ARG A 426 20.48 23.11 -8.97
CA ARG A 426 21.16 21.93 -8.40
C ARG A 426 20.16 20.84 -8.01
N LEU A 427 18.94 21.22 -7.66
CA LEU A 427 17.92 20.30 -7.13
C LEU A 427 17.29 19.48 -8.26
N PRO A 428 16.72 18.30 -7.97
CA PRO A 428 16.03 17.48 -8.97
C PRO A 428 14.78 18.13 -9.58
N LEU A 429 14.13 19.01 -8.81
CA LEU A 429 12.97 19.82 -9.20
C LEU A 429 12.90 21.07 -8.30
N ASP A 430 12.47 22.20 -8.86
CA ASP A 430 12.17 23.46 -8.18
C ASP A 430 10.89 24.07 -8.76
N GLU A 431 10.39 25.12 -8.13
CA GLU A 431 9.15 25.80 -8.52
C GLU A 431 9.19 26.35 -9.93
N LYS A 432 10.29 26.98 -10.32
CA LYS A 432 10.46 27.52 -11.68
C LYS A 432 10.34 26.44 -12.75
N ARG A 433 10.92 25.25 -12.52
CA ARG A 433 10.83 24.11 -13.45
C ARG A 433 9.49 23.40 -13.37
N PHE A 434 8.79 23.47 -12.24
CA PHE A 434 7.42 22.99 -12.09
C PHE A 434 6.38 23.91 -12.74
N GLY A 435 6.65 25.22 -12.74
CA GLY A 435 5.79 26.27 -13.23
C GLY A 435 4.92 26.95 -12.16
N SER A 436 5.26 26.83 -10.87
CA SER A 436 4.68 27.66 -9.80
C SER A 436 5.35 29.04 -9.70
N ASP A 437 4.70 29.98 -9.02
CA ASP A 437 5.23 31.32 -8.75
C ASP A 437 5.95 31.34 -7.39
N PRO A 438 7.27 31.55 -7.36
CA PRO A 438 8.08 31.44 -6.14
C PRO A 438 7.91 32.56 -5.11
N ASN A 439 6.86 33.36 -5.26
CA ASN A 439 6.48 34.39 -4.31
C ASN A 439 5.04 34.20 -3.82
N ARG A 440 4.42 33.06 -4.13
CA ARG A 440 3.04 32.75 -3.82
C ARG A 440 2.92 31.29 -3.41
N SER A 441 2.70 31.06 -2.13
CA SER A 441 2.57 29.69 -1.57
C SER A 441 1.44 28.84 -2.15
N HIS A 442 0.54 29.45 -2.93
CA HIS A 442 -0.56 28.82 -3.65
C HIS A 442 -0.66 29.49 -5.02
N THR A 443 -0.03 28.92 -6.04
CA THR A 443 0.00 29.49 -7.38
C THR A 443 -1.40 29.54 -8.01
N ASP A 444 -2.19 28.48 -7.85
CA ASP A 444 -3.60 28.41 -8.27
C ASP A 444 -4.57 29.15 -7.33
N GLY A 445 -4.10 29.53 -6.13
CA GLY A 445 -4.87 30.18 -5.07
C GLY A 445 -5.81 29.25 -4.29
N ALA A 446 -5.62 27.94 -4.35
CA ALA A 446 -6.43 26.93 -3.67
C ALA A 446 -5.58 25.90 -2.90
N MET A 447 -4.65 25.20 -3.56
CA MET A 447 -3.76 24.20 -2.95
C MET A 447 -2.34 24.74 -2.83
N GLY A 448 -1.61 24.40 -1.76
CA GLY A 448 -0.21 24.83 -1.62
C GLY A 448 0.70 24.18 -2.65
N ASP A 449 1.72 24.88 -3.16
CA ASP A 449 2.50 24.40 -4.31
C ASP A 449 3.31 23.13 -3.98
N LEU A 450 3.82 23.00 -2.76
CA LEU A 450 4.37 21.72 -2.26
C LEU A 450 3.35 20.57 -2.29
N GLN A 451 2.10 20.81 -1.87
CA GLN A 451 1.06 19.76 -1.93
C GLN A 451 0.72 19.41 -3.37
N LYS A 452 0.69 20.43 -4.24
CA LYS A 452 0.41 20.32 -5.66
C LYS A 452 1.42 19.40 -6.35
N VAL A 453 2.71 19.68 -6.21
CA VAL A 453 3.77 18.88 -6.84
C VAL A 453 3.75 17.42 -6.35
N MET A 454 3.29 17.18 -5.12
CA MET A 454 3.17 15.85 -4.53
C MET A 454 1.91 15.06 -4.95
N LEU A 455 1.00 15.65 -5.74
CA LEU A 455 -0.14 14.91 -6.31
C LEU A 455 0.32 13.70 -7.14
N SER A 456 1.47 13.84 -7.81
CA SER A 456 2.17 12.76 -8.51
C SER A 456 3.33 12.19 -7.69
N THR A 457 3.65 10.93 -7.91
CA THR A 457 4.85 10.23 -7.45
C THR A 457 6.10 10.56 -8.28
N TRP A 458 5.92 11.20 -9.43
CA TRP A 458 6.95 11.53 -10.42
C TRP A 458 7.68 10.32 -11.01
N VAL A 459 6.96 9.22 -11.16
CA VAL A 459 7.43 8.00 -11.80
C VAL A 459 7.12 8.05 -13.30
N PRO A 460 8.11 7.80 -14.19
CA PRO A 460 7.92 7.98 -15.62
C PRO A 460 7.06 6.90 -16.28
N SER A 461 7.06 5.68 -15.75
CA SER A 461 6.37 4.52 -16.34
C SER A 461 6.39 3.31 -15.41
N CYS A 462 5.62 2.28 -15.74
CA CYS A 462 5.79 0.95 -15.16
C CYS A 462 7.20 0.36 -15.44
N LEU A 463 7.58 -0.71 -14.72
CA LEU A 463 8.89 -1.36 -14.87
C LEU A 463 9.09 -1.87 -16.30
N GLN A 464 10.16 -1.39 -16.94
CA GLN A 464 10.54 -1.78 -18.29
C GLN A 464 12.00 -1.41 -18.61
N GLN A 465 12.53 -1.92 -19.72
CA GLN A 465 13.90 -1.57 -20.12
C GLN A 465 14.07 -0.07 -20.34
N SER A 466 15.15 0.53 -19.82
CA SER A 466 15.43 1.97 -19.90
C SER A 466 15.38 2.55 -21.33
N TRP A 467 15.69 1.73 -22.34
CA TRP A 467 15.72 2.11 -23.76
C TRP A 467 14.34 2.09 -24.44
N LEU A 468 13.37 1.43 -23.83
CA LEU A 468 12.01 1.26 -24.36
C LEU A 468 11.00 2.14 -23.62
N LYS A 469 11.44 2.83 -22.55
CA LYS A 469 10.60 3.76 -21.81
C LYS A 469 10.09 4.84 -22.75
N PRO A 470 8.77 5.06 -22.79
CA PRO A 470 8.21 6.20 -23.48
C PRO A 470 8.54 7.48 -22.72
N GLU A 471 8.08 8.61 -23.26
CA GLU A 471 8.08 9.86 -22.52
C GLU A 471 7.32 9.71 -21.19
N PHE A 472 7.64 10.59 -20.25
CA PHE A 472 7.12 10.57 -18.88
C PHE A 472 5.58 10.50 -18.86
N GLN A 473 5.03 9.44 -18.26
CA GLN A 473 3.61 9.07 -18.34
C GLN A 473 2.76 9.56 -17.17
N SER A 474 3.34 10.13 -16.11
CA SER A 474 2.49 10.60 -15.02
C SER A 474 1.59 11.72 -15.53
N HIS A 475 0.35 11.76 -15.02
CA HIS A 475 -0.57 12.85 -15.31
C HIS A 475 0.10 14.18 -15.02
N LYS A 476 0.02 15.09 -15.98
CA LYS A 476 0.70 16.37 -15.90
C LYS A 476 0.05 17.22 -14.81
N VAL A 477 0.75 17.39 -13.70
CA VAL A 477 0.35 18.32 -12.65
C VAL A 477 0.62 19.75 -13.11
N LEU A 478 -0.40 20.60 -13.08
CA LEU A 478 -0.33 22.01 -13.44
C LEU A 478 -0.46 22.88 -12.18
N ALA A 479 0.62 23.61 -11.86
CA ALA A 479 0.67 24.51 -10.70
C ALA A 479 -0.41 25.61 -10.70
N THR A 480 -0.85 26.03 -11.88
CA THR A 480 -1.76 27.16 -12.06
C THR A 480 -3.24 26.76 -12.13
N LYS A 481 -3.55 25.46 -12.16
CA LYS A 481 -4.90 24.93 -12.38
C LYS A 481 -5.46 24.41 -11.07
N ARG A 482 -6.65 24.87 -10.66
CA ARG A 482 -7.29 24.49 -9.37
C ARG A 482 -7.89 23.09 -9.34
N ASP A 483 -8.28 22.60 -10.50
CA ASP A 483 -8.93 21.32 -10.77
C ASP A 483 -8.11 20.69 -11.92
N ASN A 484 -7.19 19.78 -11.60
CA ASN A 484 -6.16 19.33 -12.54
C ASN A 484 -6.71 18.43 -13.65
N ASP A 485 -7.78 17.71 -13.41
CA ASP A 485 -8.39 16.78 -14.35
C ASP A 485 -9.71 17.29 -14.98
N ASP A 486 -10.19 18.47 -14.58
CA ASP A 486 -11.44 19.10 -15.06
C ASP A 486 -12.71 18.29 -14.70
N ASP A 487 -12.70 17.53 -13.60
CA ASP A 487 -13.86 16.75 -13.16
C ASP A 487 -14.93 17.60 -12.43
N GLY A 488 -14.60 18.85 -12.11
CA GLY A 488 -15.46 19.82 -11.42
C GLY A 488 -15.25 19.90 -9.91
N LEU A 489 -14.27 19.17 -9.35
CA LEU A 489 -13.81 19.27 -7.97
C LEU A 489 -12.44 19.96 -7.92
N GLU A 490 -12.23 20.84 -6.94
CA GLU A 490 -10.90 21.40 -6.72
C GLU A 490 -9.97 20.33 -6.13
N ASP A 491 -8.70 20.34 -6.51
CA ASP A 491 -7.69 19.36 -6.06
C ASP A 491 -7.60 19.23 -4.53
N SER A 492 -7.94 20.31 -3.81
CA SER A 492 -7.94 20.34 -2.34
C SER A 492 -9.03 19.47 -1.70
N SER A 493 -10.05 19.10 -2.48
CA SER A 493 -11.22 18.34 -2.06
C SER A 493 -11.41 17.05 -2.86
N ASP A 494 -10.76 16.94 -4.01
CA ASP A 494 -10.81 15.75 -4.84
C ASP A 494 -9.90 14.63 -4.27
N PRO A 495 -10.42 13.42 -3.97
CA PRO A 495 -9.59 12.28 -3.60
C PRO A 495 -8.61 11.83 -4.70
N TYR A 496 -8.87 12.17 -5.97
CA TYR A 496 -8.10 11.74 -7.13
C TYR A 496 -7.84 12.87 -8.15
N PRO A 497 -7.12 13.95 -7.78
CA PRO A 497 -6.99 15.19 -8.59
C PRO A 497 -6.33 15.08 -9.97
N LEU A 498 -5.96 13.87 -10.38
CA LEU A 498 -5.27 13.58 -11.63
C LEU A 498 -6.13 12.70 -12.56
N TYR A 499 -7.30 12.24 -12.12
CA TYR A 499 -8.10 11.25 -12.82
C TYR A 499 -9.57 11.72 -12.90
N PRO A 500 -10.06 12.10 -14.09
CA PRO A 500 -11.38 12.74 -14.26
C PRO A 500 -12.57 11.76 -14.10
N TRP A 501 -12.32 10.59 -13.51
CA TRP A 501 -13.25 9.48 -13.45
C TRP A 501 -13.86 9.41 -12.06
N GLN A 502 -15.19 9.34 -12.01
CA GLN A 502 -15.88 9.21 -10.74
C GLN A 502 -15.41 7.94 -10.03
N PRO A 503 -14.95 8.02 -8.76
CA PRO A 503 -14.34 6.90 -8.06
C PRO A 503 -15.41 5.95 -7.50
N PHE A 504 -16.27 5.42 -8.38
CA PHE A 504 -17.40 4.57 -8.04
C PHE A 504 -17.42 3.26 -8.82
N VAL A 505 -17.73 2.17 -8.12
CA VAL A 505 -18.14 0.91 -8.75
C VAL A 505 -19.66 0.91 -8.88
N TRP A 506 -20.16 0.86 -10.11
CA TRP A 506 -21.58 1.04 -10.40
C TRP A 506 -22.40 -0.25 -10.18
N PRO A 507 -23.65 -0.16 -9.69
CA PRO A 507 -24.51 -1.32 -9.57
C PRO A 507 -25.03 -1.70 -10.97
N ALA A 508 -24.49 -2.78 -11.53
CA ALA A 508 -24.93 -3.34 -12.80
C ALA A 508 -24.51 -4.80 -12.89
N GLU A 509 -25.40 -5.63 -13.45
CA GLU A 509 -25.09 -7.00 -13.82
C GLU A 509 -24.41 -7.02 -15.20
N ALA A 510 -23.39 -7.85 -15.34
CA ALA A 510 -22.73 -8.13 -16.59
C ALA A 510 -22.59 -9.65 -16.77
N SER A 511 -22.76 -10.09 -18.00
CA SER A 511 -22.34 -11.41 -18.48
C SER A 511 -20.82 -11.42 -18.67
N VAL A 512 -20.23 -12.60 -18.60
CA VAL A 512 -18.81 -12.80 -18.92
C VAL A 512 -18.77 -13.67 -20.17
N ASP A 513 -18.93 -13.04 -21.34
CA ASP A 513 -19.12 -13.71 -22.63
C ASP A 513 -18.22 -13.18 -23.76
N GLY A 514 -17.53 -12.06 -23.54
CA GLY A 514 -16.64 -11.38 -24.48
C GLY A 514 -17.32 -10.27 -25.29
N ASP A 515 -18.54 -9.85 -24.95
CA ASP A 515 -19.28 -8.78 -25.63
C ASP A 515 -19.46 -7.51 -24.75
N ALA A 516 -18.79 -6.44 -25.16
CA ALA A 516 -18.86 -5.15 -24.45
C ALA A 516 -20.20 -4.40 -24.61
N SER A 517 -21.19 -4.92 -25.33
CA SER A 517 -22.44 -4.21 -25.65
C SER A 517 -23.30 -3.83 -24.43
N GLU A 518 -23.33 -4.68 -23.40
CA GLU A 518 -24.09 -4.43 -22.16
C GLU A 518 -23.46 -3.36 -21.25
N TRP A 519 -22.17 -3.05 -21.44
CA TRP A 519 -21.41 -2.09 -20.63
C TRP A 519 -21.63 -0.62 -21.03
N THR A 520 -22.45 -0.37 -22.06
CA THR A 520 -22.70 0.97 -22.61
C THR A 520 -23.19 1.97 -21.56
N ASN A 521 -23.93 1.52 -20.55
CA ASN A 521 -24.47 2.36 -19.47
C ASN A 521 -23.59 2.39 -18.20
N VAL A 522 -22.50 1.63 -18.15
CA VAL A 522 -21.55 1.64 -17.02
C VAL A 522 -20.48 2.68 -17.32
N PRO A 523 -20.32 3.77 -16.53
CA PRO A 523 -19.30 4.78 -16.79
C PRO A 523 -17.87 4.23 -16.86
N VAL A 524 -17.01 4.95 -17.59
CA VAL A 524 -15.57 4.67 -17.68
C VAL A 524 -14.93 4.96 -16.32
N ALA A 525 -14.14 4.01 -15.82
CA ALA A 525 -13.31 4.16 -14.63
C ALA A 525 -11.86 4.55 -14.98
N GLY A 526 -11.44 4.32 -16.23
CA GLY A 526 -10.24 4.91 -16.81
C GLY A 526 -10.16 4.75 -18.32
N GLU A 527 -9.58 5.73 -19.02
CA GLU A 527 -9.26 5.65 -20.45
C GLU A 527 -7.96 6.39 -20.77
N ALA A 528 -7.17 5.84 -21.69
CA ALA A 528 -5.95 6.46 -22.18
C ALA A 528 -5.67 6.12 -23.66
N SER A 529 -4.93 7.01 -24.33
CA SER A 529 -4.54 6.88 -25.74
C SER A 529 -3.07 7.25 -25.92
N GLU A 530 -2.18 6.29 -25.70
CA GLU A 530 -0.73 6.51 -25.64
C GLU A 530 0.03 5.42 -26.42
N GLY A 531 1.18 5.78 -27.00
CA GLY A 531 2.04 4.78 -27.65
C GLY A 531 1.44 4.05 -28.86
N GLY A 532 0.41 4.63 -29.49
CA GLY A 532 -0.37 3.98 -30.54
C GLY A 532 -1.39 2.95 -30.03
N LEU A 533 -1.63 2.92 -28.72
CA LEU A 533 -2.67 2.13 -28.08
C LEU A 533 -3.84 3.02 -27.67
N GLN A 534 -5.04 2.44 -27.63
CA GLN A 534 -6.20 3.03 -26.98
C GLN A 534 -6.78 1.98 -26.05
N TYR A 535 -6.93 2.29 -24.77
CA TYR A 535 -7.41 1.34 -23.79
C TYR A 535 -8.32 1.98 -22.75
N SER A 536 -9.31 1.23 -22.30
CA SER A 536 -10.27 1.68 -21.28
C SER A 536 -10.60 0.57 -20.30
N PHE A 537 -11.02 0.99 -19.10
CA PHE A 537 -11.46 0.14 -18.02
C PHE A 537 -12.85 0.59 -17.52
N ARG A 538 -13.74 -0.38 -17.33
CA ARG A 538 -15.04 -0.22 -16.70
C ARG A 538 -15.22 -1.30 -15.65
N HIS A 539 -16.02 -1.00 -14.62
CA HIS A 539 -16.36 -1.99 -13.61
C HIS A 539 -17.75 -1.78 -13.03
N SER A 540 -18.33 -2.87 -12.55
CA SER A 540 -19.63 -2.88 -11.90
C SER A 540 -19.67 -3.95 -10.80
N HIS A 541 -20.75 -3.96 -10.03
CA HIS A 541 -21.01 -5.01 -9.05
C HIS A 541 -22.49 -5.34 -8.94
N ASN A 542 -22.77 -6.54 -8.44
CA ASN A 542 -24.06 -6.92 -7.89
C ASN A 542 -23.87 -7.66 -6.55
N GLU A 543 -24.92 -8.28 -6.01
CA GLU A 543 -24.82 -9.01 -4.74
C GLU A 543 -23.87 -10.22 -4.81
N GLU A 544 -23.69 -10.81 -5.99
CA GLU A 544 -22.95 -12.07 -6.15
C GLU A 544 -21.55 -11.89 -6.74
N ASN A 545 -21.27 -10.83 -7.50
CA ASN A 545 -20.00 -10.65 -8.19
C ASN A 545 -19.60 -9.18 -8.37
N TYR A 546 -18.30 -8.98 -8.44
CA TYR A 546 -17.65 -7.82 -9.04
C TYR A 546 -17.32 -8.15 -10.49
N PHE A 547 -17.50 -7.20 -11.39
CA PHE A 547 -17.23 -7.35 -12.81
C PHE A 547 -16.25 -6.28 -13.29
N GLY A 548 -15.41 -6.63 -14.26
CA GLY A 548 -14.55 -5.68 -14.96
C GLY A 548 -14.48 -5.95 -16.44
N LEU A 549 -14.36 -4.86 -17.21
CA LEU A 549 -14.19 -4.84 -18.65
C LEU A 549 -12.92 -4.04 -18.99
N VAL A 550 -12.03 -4.65 -19.76
CA VAL A 550 -10.89 -3.99 -20.39
C VAL A 550 -11.07 -4.04 -21.91
N THR A 551 -10.98 -2.89 -22.56
CA THR A 551 -10.96 -2.81 -24.04
C THR A 551 -9.64 -2.27 -24.52
N ILE A 552 -9.03 -2.84 -25.56
CA ILE A 552 -7.73 -2.39 -26.09
C ILE A 552 -7.73 -2.38 -27.62
N SER A 553 -7.23 -1.31 -28.21
CA SER A 553 -6.96 -1.16 -29.65
C SER A 553 -5.48 -0.82 -29.88
N GLY A 554 -4.95 -1.18 -31.05
CA GLY A 554 -3.55 -1.01 -31.40
C GLY A 554 -2.70 -2.27 -31.17
N ASN A 555 -1.38 -2.15 -31.39
CA ASN A 555 -0.44 -3.27 -31.32
C ASN A 555 0.03 -3.52 -29.88
N TRP A 556 -0.81 -4.20 -29.10
CA TRP A 556 -0.54 -4.56 -27.70
C TRP A 556 -0.04 -6.00 -27.55
N SER A 557 0.84 -6.23 -26.57
CA SER A 557 1.41 -7.55 -26.26
C SER A 557 0.86 -8.15 -24.97
N ARG A 558 0.59 -7.33 -23.96
CA ARG A 558 -0.01 -7.75 -22.68
C ARG A 558 -0.63 -6.57 -21.94
N PHE A 559 -1.48 -6.86 -20.97
CA PHE A 559 -1.82 -5.93 -19.89
C PHE A 559 -1.79 -6.66 -18.54
N ALA A 560 -1.61 -5.93 -17.45
CA ALA A 560 -1.67 -6.42 -16.09
C ALA A 560 -2.65 -5.58 -15.28
N ILE A 561 -3.39 -6.23 -14.38
CA ILE A 561 -4.29 -5.57 -13.44
C ILE A 561 -4.05 -6.14 -12.04
N SER A 562 -3.99 -5.24 -11.06
CA SER A 562 -3.98 -5.58 -9.63
C SER A 562 -5.20 -4.94 -8.97
N LEU A 563 -5.90 -5.74 -8.19
CA LEU A 563 -7.17 -5.41 -7.56
C LEU A 563 -7.06 -5.66 -6.05
N ASP A 564 -7.22 -4.60 -5.26
CA ASP A 564 -7.27 -4.65 -3.81
C ASP A 564 -8.74 -4.59 -3.37
N GLY A 565 -9.33 -5.77 -3.17
CA GLY A 565 -10.72 -5.89 -2.77
C GLY A 565 -10.98 -5.48 -1.32
N GLU A 566 -9.97 -5.27 -0.48
CA GLU A 566 -10.14 -4.92 0.94
C GLU A 566 -9.90 -3.45 1.27
N GLY A 567 -9.29 -2.69 0.37
CA GLY A 567 -8.91 -1.31 0.65
C GLY A 567 -7.66 -1.19 1.53
N LYS A 568 -6.83 -2.24 1.63
CA LYS A 568 -5.70 -2.35 2.57
C LYS A 568 -4.32 -2.36 1.93
N GLY A 569 -4.24 -2.17 0.63
CA GLY A 569 -3.06 -2.30 -0.21
C GLY A 569 -2.88 -3.69 -0.80
N VAL A 570 -2.08 -3.79 -1.86
CA VAL A 570 -1.89 -5.04 -2.63
C VAL A 570 -1.05 -6.10 -1.89
N PHE A 571 -0.43 -5.74 -0.77
CA PHE A 571 0.34 -6.68 0.08
C PHE A 571 -0.41 -7.14 1.33
N SER A 572 -1.70 -6.80 1.48
CA SER A 572 -2.56 -7.36 2.55
C SER A 572 -2.78 -8.87 2.42
N ARG A 573 -2.53 -9.42 1.21
CA ARG A 573 -2.70 -10.82 0.78
C ARG A 573 -4.15 -11.26 0.68
N ASP A 574 -4.88 -11.17 1.79
CA ASP A 574 -6.28 -11.56 1.83
C ASP A 574 -7.08 -10.55 0.99
N GLY A 575 -7.82 -11.04 -0.01
CA GLY A 575 -8.63 -10.21 -0.90
C GLY A 575 -7.91 -9.46 -2.01
N VAL A 576 -6.61 -9.71 -2.24
CA VAL A 576 -5.89 -9.15 -3.40
C VAL A 576 -5.92 -10.13 -4.56
N ILE A 577 -6.32 -9.65 -5.73
CA ILE A 577 -6.33 -10.42 -6.97
C ILE A 577 -5.52 -9.66 -8.02
N GLY A 578 -4.65 -10.36 -8.73
CA GLY A 578 -3.88 -9.75 -9.80
C GLY A 578 -3.59 -10.75 -10.89
N PHE A 579 -3.66 -10.31 -12.14
CA PHE A 579 -3.37 -11.15 -13.28
C PHE A 579 -2.86 -10.34 -14.47
N GLU A 580 -2.08 -11.00 -15.30
CA GLU A 580 -1.59 -10.53 -16.58
C GLU A 580 -2.31 -11.28 -17.70
N VAL A 581 -2.74 -10.55 -18.73
CA VAL A 581 -3.27 -11.12 -19.96
C VAL A 581 -2.28 -10.86 -21.08
N ARG A 582 -1.78 -11.92 -21.71
CA ARG A 582 -0.90 -11.84 -22.89
C ARG A 582 -1.70 -12.00 -24.17
N ASN A 583 -1.23 -11.38 -25.25
CA ASN A 583 -1.84 -11.42 -26.58
C ASN A 583 -1.07 -12.30 -27.60
N PRO A 584 -0.85 -13.61 -27.38
CA PRO A 584 -0.49 -14.50 -28.48
C PRO A 584 -1.72 -14.76 -29.37
N ALA A 585 -1.60 -15.66 -30.37
CA ALA A 585 -2.71 -16.04 -31.24
C ALA A 585 -4.00 -16.47 -30.48
N ALA A 586 -3.85 -16.95 -29.24
CA ALA A 586 -4.93 -17.13 -28.27
C ALA A 586 -4.52 -16.44 -26.94
N PRO A 587 -5.34 -15.54 -26.36
CA PRO A 587 -5.00 -14.86 -25.12
C PRO A 587 -4.72 -15.82 -23.96
N GLU A 588 -3.68 -15.51 -23.18
CA GLU A 588 -3.26 -16.30 -22.02
C GLU A 588 -3.37 -15.45 -20.74
N VAL A 589 -4.04 -15.96 -19.70
CA VAL A 589 -4.13 -15.29 -18.40
C VAL A 589 -3.17 -15.93 -17.41
N ARG A 590 -2.31 -15.12 -16.78
CA ARG A 590 -1.32 -15.54 -15.78
C ARG A 590 -1.57 -14.84 -14.45
N PRO A 591 -1.69 -15.57 -13.32
CA PRO A 591 -1.81 -14.95 -12.01
C PRO A 591 -0.55 -14.17 -11.63
N THR A 592 -0.72 -12.99 -11.04
CA THR A 592 0.34 -12.22 -10.37
C THR A 592 0.13 -12.19 -8.85
N PHE A 593 -1.12 -12.02 -8.41
CA PHE A 593 -1.62 -12.30 -7.07
C PHE A 593 -2.73 -13.35 -7.16
N GLY A 594 -3.25 -13.87 -6.04
CA GLY A 594 -4.23 -14.96 -6.04
C GLY A 594 -5.34 -14.81 -7.09
N VAL A 595 -5.80 -15.92 -7.70
CA VAL A 595 -6.82 -15.91 -8.78
C VAL A 595 -8.01 -16.80 -8.47
N ALA A 596 -8.23 -17.13 -7.20
CA ALA A 596 -9.34 -18.01 -6.82
C ALA A 596 -10.68 -17.36 -7.21
N GLY A 597 -11.48 -18.07 -8.00
CA GLY A 597 -12.81 -17.62 -8.43
C GLY A 597 -12.84 -16.72 -9.67
N LEU A 598 -11.69 -16.36 -10.26
CA LEU A 598 -11.64 -15.57 -11.50
C LEU A 598 -12.31 -16.31 -12.67
N LYS A 599 -13.39 -15.75 -13.18
CA LYS A 599 -13.99 -16.15 -14.46
C LYS A 599 -13.69 -15.07 -15.48
N TRP A 600 -13.38 -15.45 -16.72
CA TRP A 600 -13.11 -14.47 -17.77
C TRP A 600 -13.47 -15.00 -19.16
N LYS A 601 -13.71 -14.06 -20.07
CA LYS A 601 -13.89 -14.27 -21.51
C LYS A 601 -13.25 -13.14 -22.29
N HIS A 602 -13.01 -13.40 -23.57
CA HIS A 602 -12.48 -12.40 -24.46
C HIS A 602 -13.21 -12.43 -25.80
N GLY A 603 -13.24 -11.30 -26.48
CA GLY A 603 -13.87 -11.13 -27.77
C GLY A 603 -13.22 -10.02 -28.59
N LYS A 604 -13.89 -9.65 -29.69
CA LYS A 604 -13.55 -8.49 -30.51
C LYS A 604 -14.81 -7.73 -30.86
N THR A 605 -14.76 -6.42 -30.72
CA THR A 605 -15.80 -5.51 -31.21
C THR A 605 -15.81 -5.46 -32.74
N ALA A 606 -16.88 -4.90 -33.31
CA ALA A 606 -17.05 -4.78 -34.76
C ALA A 606 -15.94 -3.93 -35.43
N ASP A 607 -15.36 -2.97 -34.71
CA ASP A 607 -14.23 -2.15 -35.17
C ASP A 607 -12.86 -2.74 -34.78
N GLY A 608 -12.84 -3.99 -34.29
CA GLY A 608 -11.62 -4.78 -34.13
C GLY A 608 -10.90 -4.58 -32.79
N ARG A 609 -11.46 -3.82 -31.85
CA ARG A 609 -10.89 -3.69 -30.49
C ARG A 609 -11.01 -5.01 -29.74
N PHE A 610 -9.95 -5.36 -29.02
CA PHE A 610 -9.95 -6.48 -28.10
C PHE A 610 -10.84 -6.18 -26.89
N VAL A 611 -11.60 -7.17 -26.45
CA VAL A 611 -12.49 -7.13 -25.28
C VAL A 611 -12.06 -8.22 -24.32
N PHE A 612 -11.89 -7.87 -23.05
CA PHE A 612 -11.66 -8.82 -21.96
C PHE A 612 -12.63 -8.51 -20.82
N GLU A 613 -13.47 -9.49 -20.50
CA GLU A 613 -14.41 -9.42 -19.40
C GLU A 613 -14.02 -10.40 -18.32
N PHE A 614 -14.20 -10.00 -17.07
CA PHE A 614 -13.99 -10.90 -15.94
C PHE A 614 -14.99 -10.66 -14.82
N SER A 615 -15.21 -11.71 -14.01
CA SER A 615 -15.98 -11.62 -12.78
C SER A 615 -15.27 -12.27 -11.60
N LEU A 616 -15.52 -11.73 -10.42
CA LEU A 616 -15.00 -12.19 -9.13
C LEU A 616 -16.15 -12.40 -8.14
N PRO A 617 -16.27 -13.56 -7.48
CA PRO A 617 -17.40 -13.86 -6.61
C PRO A 617 -17.35 -13.12 -5.26
N ASN A 618 -18.51 -12.65 -4.80
CA ASN A 618 -18.77 -12.04 -3.49
C ASN A 618 -19.49 -13.01 -2.54
N ARG A 619 -18.99 -13.26 -1.31
CA ARG A 619 -19.67 -14.01 -0.20
C ARG A 619 -19.06 -13.75 1.18
N GLY A 620 -19.76 -14.15 2.25
CA GLY A 620 -19.40 -14.02 3.68
C GLY A 620 -18.05 -14.60 4.15
N GLU A 621 -17.43 -15.46 3.34
CA GLU A 621 -16.05 -15.96 3.50
C GLU A 621 -15.23 -15.78 2.20
N GLY A 622 -15.75 -15.02 1.24
CA GLY A 622 -15.11 -14.79 -0.06
C GLY A 622 -14.03 -13.71 0.02
N LEU A 623 -13.14 -13.70 -0.98
CA LEU A 623 -11.96 -12.83 -1.03
C LEU A 623 -12.30 -11.34 -0.79
N TRP A 624 -13.46 -10.87 -1.27
CA TRP A 624 -13.79 -9.44 -1.30
C TRP A 624 -15.01 -9.04 -0.48
N TYR A 625 -15.66 -9.96 0.23
CA TYR A 625 -16.93 -9.79 0.97
C TYR A 625 -17.55 -8.37 1.08
N TRP A 626 -18.68 -8.10 0.42
CA TRP A 626 -19.51 -6.92 0.69
C TRP A 626 -20.98 -7.26 0.86
N THR A 627 -21.66 -6.43 1.64
CA THR A 627 -23.13 -6.39 1.73
C THR A 627 -23.55 -4.96 1.43
N ARG A 628 -24.16 -4.76 0.24
CA ARG A 628 -24.47 -3.45 -0.37
C ARG A 628 -23.25 -2.58 -0.68
N GLY A 629 -23.44 -1.27 -0.83
CA GLY A 629 -22.40 -0.31 -1.21
C GLY A 629 -21.46 0.06 -0.06
N GLY A 630 -20.56 1.00 -0.32
CA GLY A 630 -19.61 1.55 0.64
C GLY A 630 -18.25 0.85 0.66
N ARG A 631 -18.14 -0.39 0.18
CA ARG A 631 -16.83 -1.07 0.08
C ARG A 631 -15.95 -0.40 -0.98
N GLU A 632 -14.67 -0.23 -0.68
CA GLU A 632 -13.69 0.32 -1.63
C GLU A 632 -12.92 -0.82 -2.31
N VAL A 633 -12.69 -0.67 -3.61
CA VAL A 633 -11.87 -1.58 -4.42
C VAL A 633 -10.75 -0.77 -5.06
N GLY A 634 -9.50 -1.10 -4.73
CA GLY A 634 -8.32 -0.51 -5.38
C GLY A 634 -8.08 -1.16 -6.73
N VAL A 635 -7.76 -0.36 -7.75
CA VAL A 635 -7.44 -0.84 -9.10
C VAL A 635 -6.17 -0.17 -9.61
N SER A 636 -5.21 -0.97 -10.07
CA SER A 636 -4.11 -0.51 -10.93
C SER A 636 -4.09 -1.32 -12.22
N LEU A 637 -3.80 -0.67 -13.35
CA LEU A 637 -3.82 -1.30 -14.67
C LEU A 637 -2.68 -0.76 -15.54
N ASP A 638 -1.89 -1.67 -16.11
CA ASP A 638 -0.79 -1.36 -17.02
C ASP A 638 -0.96 -2.12 -18.35
N VAL A 639 -0.70 -1.47 -19.48
CA VAL A 639 -0.78 -2.04 -20.84
C VAL A 639 0.57 -1.91 -21.54
N PHE A 640 0.98 -2.94 -22.27
CA PHE A 640 2.27 -2.98 -22.97
C PHE A 640 2.07 -3.16 -24.48
N ASN A 641 2.83 -2.43 -25.28
CA ASN A 641 2.87 -2.61 -26.73
C ASN A 641 3.75 -3.81 -27.15
N GLU A 642 3.78 -4.16 -28.44
CA GLU A 642 4.63 -5.24 -28.97
C GLU A 642 6.14 -5.01 -28.78
N ALA A 643 6.58 -3.75 -28.73
CA ALA A 643 7.97 -3.41 -28.46
C ALA A 643 8.35 -3.63 -26.98
N GLY A 644 7.36 -3.83 -26.10
CA GLY A 644 7.55 -3.97 -24.66
C GLY A 644 7.50 -2.66 -23.89
N SER A 645 7.18 -1.53 -24.56
CA SER A 645 6.90 -0.27 -23.87
C SER A 645 5.58 -0.38 -23.11
N GLY A 646 5.60 -0.12 -21.81
CA GLY A 646 4.43 -0.15 -20.93
C GLY A 646 3.88 1.24 -20.66
N TYR A 647 2.57 1.31 -20.45
CA TYR A 647 1.73 2.48 -20.23
C TYR A 647 0.76 2.18 -19.10
N SER A 648 0.67 3.07 -18.13
CA SER A 648 -0.20 2.90 -16.98
C SER A 648 -1.50 3.69 -17.17
N LEU A 649 -2.65 3.11 -16.80
CA LEU A 649 -3.94 3.80 -16.86
C LEU A 649 -4.06 4.88 -15.79
N TYR A 650 -3.44 4.62 -14.65
CA TYR A 650 -3.23 5.55 -13.54
C TYR A 650 -1.72 5.73 -13.37
N GLU A 651 -1.28 6.44 -12.33
CA GLU A 651 0.15 6.43 -11.98
C GLU A 651 0.68 5.00 -11.82
N PRO A 652 1.92 4.71 -12.27
CA PRO A 652 2.45 3.34 -12.29
C PRO A 652 2.33 2.62 -10.96
N TYR A 653 1.65 1.47 -10.97
CA TYR A 653 1.35 0.62 -9.80
C TYR A 653 0.47 1.23 -8.71
N ARG A 654 0.08 2.50 -8.81
CA ARG A 654 -0.76 3.18 -7.82
C ARG A 654 -2.21 2.71 -7.95
N PRO A 655 -2.81 2.10 -6.91
CA PRO A 655 -4.21 1.74 -6.94
C PRO A 655 -5.07 2.99 -6.76
N VAL A 656 -6.01 3.21 -7.68
CA VAL A 656 -7.13 4.14 -7.49
C VAL A 656 -8.25 3.36 -6.81
N TYR A 657 -8.74 3.86 -5.67
CA TYR A 657 -9.81 3.22 -4.92
C TYR A 657 -11.18 3.77 -5.28
N PHE A 658 -12.03 2.87 -5.76
CA PHE A 658 -13.39 3.14 -6.16
C PHE A 658 -14.36 2.61 -5.11
N ARG A 659 -15.34 3.41 -4.72
CA ARG A 659 -16.36 3.03 -3.74
C ARG A 659 -17.56 2.38 -4.43
N MET A 660 -17.94 1.19 -4.00
CA MET A 660 -19.16 0.53 -4.47
C MET A 660 -20.38 1.37 -4.13
N LEU A 661 -21.19 1.69 -5.13
CA LEU A 661 -22.47 2.37 -4.89
C LEU A 661 -23.53 1.38 -4.46
N GLU A 662 -24.43 1.79 -3.57
CA GLU A 662 -25.61 0.99 -3.29
C GLU A 662 -26.50 0.91 -4.54
N PRO A 663 -27.01 -0.28 -4.89
CA PRO A 663 -28.09 -0.38 -5.86
C PRO A 663 -29.27 0.47 -5.39
N SER A 664 -29.65 1.49 -6.16
CA SER A 664 -30.77 2.35 -5.80
C SER A 664 -32.10 1.58 -6.02
N GLY A 665 -32.83 1.32 -4.94
CA GLY A 665 -34.14 0.64 -4.96
C GLY A 665 -34.08 -0.78 -4.40
N GLN A 666 -35.15 -1.23 -3.73
CA GLN A 666 -35.29 -2.63 -3.33
C GLN A 666 -35.32 -3.50 -4.60
N SER A 667 -34.44 -4.51 -4.67
CA SER A 667 -34.57 -5.56 -5.68
C SER A 667 -36.00 -6.12 -5.63
N PRO A 668 -36.69 -6.27 -6.77
CA PRO A 668 -38.03 -6.84 -6.78
C PRO A 668 -38.00 -8.22 -6.11
N MET A 669 -39.03 -8.52 -5.32
CA MET A 669 -39.12 -9.81 -4.64
C MET A 669 -39.06 -10.94 -5.69
N PRO A 670 -38.14 -11.91 -5.54
CA PRO A 670 -38.01 -12.99 -6.49
C PRO A 670 -39.30 -13.81 -6.55
N PRO A 671 -39.62 -14.45 -7.69
CA PRO A 671 -40.78 -15.32 -7.79
C PRO A 671 -40.64 -16.53 -6.85
N GLY A 672 -41.77 -17.14 -6.48
CA GLY A 672 -41.79 -18.36 -5.65
C GLY A 672 -41.86 -18.12 -4.14
N ALA A 673 -42.30 -16.94 -3.70
CA ALA A 673 -42.67 -16.73 -2.30
C ALA A 673 -43.78 -17.72 -1.88
N PRO A 674 -43.68 -18.33 -0.69
CA PRO A 674 -44.71 -19.24 -0.20
C PRO A 674 -46.00 -18.47 0.11
N ASP A 675 -47.15 -19.13 -0.03
CA ASP A 675 -48.41 -18.58 0.48
C ASP A 675 -48.41 -18.50 2.02
N GLU A 676 -49.24 -17.61 2.56
CA GLU A 676 -49.51 -17.57 3.99
C GLU A 676 -50.07 -18.92 4.49
N LEU A 677 -49.55 -19.40 5.61
CA LEU A 677 -49.86 -20.71 6.17
C LEU A 677 -51.29 -20.77 6.72
N LYS A 678 -52.16 -21.49 6.01
CA LYS A 678 -53.57 -21.73 6.37
C LYS A 678 -53.74 -23.08 7.11
N PRO A 679 -54.80 -23.24 7.92
CA PRO A 679 -55.16 -24.55 8.48
C PRO A 679 -55.39 -25.58 7.37
N GLY A 680 -54.92 -26.81 7.58
CA GLY A 680 -55.10 -27.87 6.61
C GLY A 680 -54.22 -29.10 6.90
N PRO A 681 -54.24 -30.10 6.01
CA PRO A 681 -53.41 -31.30 6.13
C PRO A 681 -51.92 -30.94 6.23
N GLY A 682 -51.22 -31.53 7.21
CA GLY A 682 -49.78 -31.31 7.42
C GLY A 682 -49.42 -29.99 8.12
N VAL A 683 -50.40 -29.21 8.58
CA VAL A 683 -50.20 -28.01 9.39
C VAL A 683 -50.60 -28.30 10.83
N THR A 684 -49.69 -28.06 11.76
CA THR A 684 -49.97 -28.14 13.20
C THR A 684 -50.38 -26.76 13.71
N GLU A 685 -51.50 -26.69 14.41
CA GLU A 685 -51.99 -25.49 15.08
C GLU A 685 -51.84 -25.65 16.60
N LEU A 686 -51.23 -24.65 17.25
CA LEU A 686 -50.97 -24.61 18.69
C LEU A 686 -51.68 -23.40 19.29
N ALA A 687 -52.67 -23.66 20.13
CA ALA A 687 -53.32 -22.62 20.92
C ALA A 687 -52.46 -22.26 22.16
N PRO A 688 -52.59 -21.05 22.71
CA PRO A 688 -51.93 -20.69 23.96
C PRO A 688 -52.27 -21.69 25.09
N GLY A 689 -51.26 -22.18 25.81
CA GLY A 689 -51.38 -23.24 26.80
C GLY A 689 -51.24 -24.67 26.28
N ASP A 690 -51.03 -24.89 24.97
CA ASP A 690 -50.70 -26.21 24.43
C ASP A 690 -49.40 -26.75 25.07
N PRO A 691 -49.37 -28.00 25.56
CA PRO A 691 -48.19 -28.56 26.25
C PRO A 691 -46.93 -28.67 25.37
N ARG A 692 -47.06 -28.53 24.05
CA ARG A 692 -45.93 -28.49 23.12
C ARG A 692 -45.23 -27.13 23.08
N LEU A 693 -45.90 -26.08 23.56
CA LEU A 693 -45.30 -24.75 23.70
C LEU A 693 -44.52 -24.67 25.01
N LYS A 694 -43.23 -24.38 24.89
CA LYS A 694 -42.29 -24.30 26.00
C LYS A 694 -41.77 -22.87 26.12
N VAL A 695 -41.68 -22.39 27.35
CA VAL A 695 -41.11 -21.08 27.65
C VAL A 695 -39.63 -21.26 28.03
N GLN A 696 -38.76 -20.56 27.32
CA GLN A 696 -37.34 -20.45 27.64
C GLN A 696 -37.02 -19.02 28.08
N GLY A 697 -36.66 -18.85 29.36
CA GLY A 697 -36.49 -17.54 30.00
C GLY A 697 -37.69 -17.16 30.87
N GLY A 698 -37.65 -15.97 31.48
CA GLY A 698 -38.69 -15.51 32.43
C GLY A 698 -39.76 -14.59 31.85
N GLY A 699 -39.73 -14.29 30.54
CA GLY A 699 -40.50 -13.18 29.96
C GLY A 699 -41.89 -13.51 29.43
N TRP A 700 -42.27 -14.78 29.25
CA TRP A 700 -43.59 -15.18 28.72
C TRP A 700 -44.52 -15.72 29.81
N THR A 701 -45.72 -15.15 29.93
CA THR A 701 -46.79 -15.58 30.85
C THR A 701 -48.08 -15.92 30.08
N LEU A 702 -48.85 -16.90 30.55
CA LEU A 702 -50.16 -17.22 29.99
C LEU A 702 -51.23 -16.40 30.72
N GLU A 703 -51.83 -15.42 30.05
CA GLU A 703 -52.81 -14.51 30.64
C GLU A 703 -54.05 -14.43 29.74
N GLY A 704 -55.24 -14.65 30.29
CA GLY A 704 -56.50 -14.48 29.54
C GLY A 704 -56.62 -15.33 28.26
N GLY A 705 -55.92 -16.46 28.18
CA GLY A 705 -55.93 -17.34 27.00
C GLY A 705 -54.98 -16.92 25.88
N VAL A 706 -54.03 -16.01 26.14
CA VAL A 706 -52.94 -15.63 25.21
C VAL A 706 -51.60 -15.65 25.93
N TYR A 707 -50.51 -15.88 25.20
CA TYR A 707 -49.17 -15.72 25.75
C TYR A 707 -48.76 -14.24 25.67
N VAL A 708 -48.45 -13.64 26.82
CA VAL A 708 -48.01 -12.24 26.94
C VAL A 708 -46.52 -12.23 27.24
N HIS A 709 -45.75 -11.47 26.47
CA HIS A 709 -44.34 -11.22 26.76
C HIS A 709 -44.15 -9.88 27.48
N SER A 710 -43.34 -9.90 28.53
CA SER A 710 -42.81 -8.72 29.21
C SER A 710 -41.42 -8.99 29.78
N GLY A 711 -40.51 -8.01 29.71
CA GLY A 711 -39.15 -8.12 30.27
C GLY A 711 -38.07 -8.47 29.25
N ASP A 712 -37.02 -9.16 29.71
CA ASP A 712 -35.83 -9.50 28.93
C ASP A 712 -36.12 -10.53 27.81
N GLU A 713 -35.13 -10.72 26.93
CA GLU A 713 -35.20 -11.65 25.80
C GLU A 713 -35.57 -13.08 26.26
N SER A 714 -36.64 -13.62 25.67
CA SER A 714 -37.12 -14.98 25.98
C SER A 714 -37.89 -15.57 24.80
N ALA A 715 -37.90 -16.90 24.66
CA ALA A 715 -38.60 -17.59 23.59
C ALA A 715 -39.83 -18.35 24.09
N LEU A 716 -40.87 -18.31 23.26
CA LEU A 716 -41.95 -19.27 23.23
C LEU A 716 -41.66 -20.24 22.08
N TYR A 717 -41.09 -21.41 22.39
CA TYR A 717 -40.59 -22.35 21.40
C TYR A 717 -41.37 -23.67 21.38
N MET A 718 -41.24 -24.38 20.25
CA MET A 718 -41.74 -25.74 20.07
C MET A 718 -40.64 -26.60 19.45
N ASP A 719 -40.57 -27.86 19.89
CA ASP A 719 -39.70 -28.85 19.27
C ASP A 719 -40.38 -29.40 18.01
N VAL A 720 -39.60 -29.61 16.96
CA VAL A 720 -40.03 -30.21 15.70
C VAL A 720 -39.07 -31.33 15.29
N GLU A 721 -39.55 -32.27 14.49
CA GLU A 721 -38.66 -33.26 13.85
C GLU A 721 -37.60 -32.54 13.01
N PRO A 722 -36.33 -33.02 13.00
CA PRO A 722 -35.26 -32.42 12.21
C PRO A 722 -35.66 -32.23 10.75
N CYS A 723 -35.75 -30.98 10.29
CA CYS A 723 -36.28 -30.62 8.97
C CYS A 723 -35.37 -29.63 8.25
N ALA A 724 -35.32 -29.69 6.91
CA ALA A 724 -34.66 -28.65 6.12
C ALA A 724 -35.65 -27.56 5.71
N GLU A 725 -36.90 -27.91 5.42
CA GLU A 725 -37.92 -26.94 5.07
C GLU A 725 -38.92 -26.74 6.20
N PHE A 726 -39.33 -25.49 6.43
CA PHE A 726 -40.33 -25.17 7.43
C PHE A 726 -41.13 -23.93 7.07
N ASP A 727 -42.32 -23.82 7.64
CA ASP A 727 -43.10 -22.60 7.75
C ASP A 727 -43.48 -22.42 9.22
N LEU A 728 -43.12 -21.28 9.81
CA LEU A 728 -43.54 -20.87 11.14
C LEU A 728 -44.40 -19.63 10.99
N TRP A 729 -45.66 -19.71 11.41
CA TRP A 729 -46.63 -18.63 11.33
C TRP A 729 -47.18 -18.32 12.72
N ILE A 730 -47.34 -17.04 13.03
CA ILE A 730 -47.98 -16.58 14.27
C ILE A 730 -49.07 -15.55 13.97
N ARG A 731 -50.13 -15.58 14.77
CA ARG A 731 -51.04 -14.45 14.96
C ARG A 731 -50.72 -13.80 16.30
N PHE A 732 -50.42 -12.52 16.28
CA PHE A 732 -49.97 -11.82 17.46
C PHE A 732 -50.47 -10.37 17.49
N GLU A 733 -50.58 -9.80 18.68
CA GLU A 733 -50.80 -8.37 18.89
C GLU A 733 -49.43 -7.72 19.09
N ALA A 734 -48.98 -6.95 18.10
CA ALA A 734 -47.74 -6.20 18.12
C ALA A 734 -47.91 -4.90 18.89
N ARG A 735 -46.89 -4.49 19.65
CA ARG A 735 -46.77 -3.13 20.22
C ARG A 735 -45.54 -2.40 19.70
N GLN A 736 -44.45 -3.13 19.45
CA GLN A 736 -43.22 -2.65 18.81
C GLN A 736 -42.76 -3.72 17.82
N ASP A 737 -41.70 -4.47 18.14
CA ASP A 737 -41.06 -5.42 17.22
C ASP A 737 -41.66 -6.82 17.30
N ALA A 738 -41.45 -7.59 16.22
CA ALA A 738 -41.83 -9.00 16.12
C ALA A 738 -40.65 -9.83 15.64
N ILE A 739 -40.36 -10.95 16.33
CA ILE A 739 -39.17 -11.75 16.05
C ILE A 739 -39.56 -13.23 15.98
N LEU A 740 -39.14 -13.90 14.91
CA LEU A 740 -39.30 -15.34 14.72
C LEU A 740 -37.93 -16.00 14.58
N GLY A 741 -37.80 -17.24 15.08
CA GLY A 741 -36.57 -18.00 15.02
C GLY A 741 -36.76 -19.46 14.62
N ALA A 742 -35.79 -20.02 13.91
CA ALA A 742 -35.63 -21.45 13.69
C ALA A 742 -34.20 -21.88 14.03
N PHE A 743 -34.07 -22.87 14.91
CA PHE A 743 -32.81 -23.18 15.59
C PHE A 743 -32.26 -24.56 15.22
N ASN A 744 -30.95 -24.62 15.03
CA ASN A 744 -30.22 -25.85 14.76
C ASN A 744 -30.11 -26.72 16.03
N PRO A 745 -29.96 -28.06 15.87
CA PRO A 745 -29.85 -28.98 16.99
C PRO A 745 -28.60 -28.77 17.87
N ALA A 746 -27.55 -28.14 17.34
CA ALA A 746 -26.33 -27.87 18.08
C ALA A 746 -26.44 -26.65 19.01
N THR A 747 -27.47 -25.82 18.85
CA THR A 747 -27.64 -24.60 19.63
C THR A 747 -28.43 -24.94 20.90
N ASP A 748 -27.96 -24.65 22.10
CA ASP A 748 -28.69 -24.93 23.34
C ASP A 748 -29.41 -23.69 23.92
N ARG A 749 -28.93 -22.50 23.56
CA ARG A 749 -29.50 -21.19 23.92
C ARG A 749 -29.86 -20.38 22.67
N MET A 750 -30.83 -19.48 22.77
CA MET A 750 -31.13 -18.58 21.65
C MET A 750 -29.88 -17.79 21.26
N GLY A 751 -29.45 -17.92 19.99
CA GLY A 751 -28.24 -17.29 19.51
C GLY A 751 -28.38 -16.87 18.04
N ALA A 752 -28.49 -15.57 17.79
CA ALA A 752 -28.60 -15.06 16.43
C ALA A 752 -27.29 -15.22 15.59
N GLY A 753 -26.24 -15.77 16.21
CA GLY A 753 -24.96 -16.12 15.56
C GLY A 753 -24.94 -17.45 14.81
N SER A 754 -25.90 -18.35 15.06
CA SER A 754 -25.85 -19.74 14.57
C SER A 754 -27.15 -20.23 13.94
N ASP A 755 -28.19 -19.40 13.88
CA ASP A 755 -29.57 -19.82 13.61
C ASP A 755 -30.25 -18.87 12.61
N TYR A 756 -31.50 -19.18 12.24
CA TYR A 756 -32.32 -18.36 11.34
C TYR A 756 -33.21 -17.45 12.17
N ILE A 757 -32.90 -16.15 12.23
CA ILE A 757 -33.69 -15.17 12.96
C ILE A 757 -34.27 -14.14 12.00
N LEU A 758 -35.56 -13.88 12.12
CA LEU A 758 -36.26 -12.79 11.44
C LEU A 758 -36.56 -11.69 12.44
N PHE A 759 -36.11 -10.48 12.15
CA PHE A 759 -36.51 -9.27 12.84
C PHE A 759 -37.50 -8.50 11.95
N VAL A 760 -38.68 -8.19 12.47
CA VAL A 760 -39.60 -7.23 11.86
C VAL A 760 -39.74 -6.06 12.82
N GLY A 761 -39.22 -4.91 12.38
CA GLY A 761 -39.21 -3.70 13.19
C GLY A 761 -40.62 -3.11 13.33
N GLY A 762 -40.86 -2.40 14.43
CA GLY A 762 -42.06 -1.59 14.64
C GLY A 762 -41.73 -0.12 14.91
N TYR A 763 -41.30 0.19 16.15
CA TYR A 763 -41.03 1.56 16.61
C TYR A 763 -39.73 1.59 17.45
N ALA A 764 -38.72 2.34 16.96
CA ALA A 764 -37.33 2.45 17.43
C ALA A 764 -36.34 1.43 16.81
N ASN A 765 -35.36 1.96 16.07
CA ASN A 765 -34.07 1.41 15.61
C ASN A 765 -33.94 -0.01 15.01
N THR A 766 -34.92 -0.90 15.08
CA THR A 766 -34.84 -2.24 14.46
C THR A 766 -35.29 -2.17 13.00
N VAL A 767 -34.39 -2.46 12.07
CA VAL A 767 -34.72 -2.61 10.64
C VAL A 767 -35.29 -4.00 10.40
N THR A 768 -36.32 -4.12 9.56
CA THR A 768 -36.88 -5.42 9.17
C THR A 768 -35.88 -6.17 8.29
N ARG A 769 -35.32 -7.27 8.80
CA ARG A 769 -34.23 -8.04 8.17
C ARG A 769 -34.13 -9.47 8.69
N PHE A 770 -33.33 -10.29 8.00
CA PHE A 770 -32.87 -11.56 8.57
C PHE A 770 -31.52 -11.40 9.25
N ARG A 771 -31.28 -12.21 10.28
CA ARG A 771 -29.95 -12.58 10.75
C ARG A 771 -29.81 -14.10 10.67
N ILE A 772 -28.98 -14.57 9.75
CA ILE A 772 -28.83 -15.98 9.39
C ILE A 772 -27.38 -16.38 9.65
N PHE A 773 -27.14 -17.28 10.61
CA PHE A 773 -25.79 -17.69 11.03
C PHE A 773 -24.86 -16.50 11.35
N GLY A 774 -25.38 -15.50 12.09
CA GLY A 774 -24.62 -14.31 12.50
C GLY A 774 -24.50 -13.23 11.43
N GLN A 775 -25.01 -13.46 10.22
CA GLN A 775 -24.97 -12.50 9.12
C GLN A 775 -26.31 -11.82 8.92
N GLU A 776 -26.32 -10.49 8.89
CA GLU A 776 -27.51 -9.71 8.53
C GLU A 776 -27.71 -9.72 7.01
N THR A 777 -28.92 -10.07 6.54
CA THR A 777 -29.23 -10.17 5.10
C THR A 777 -30.67 -9.79 4.80
N ALA A 778 -30.86 -9.18 3.62
CA ALA A 778 -32.08 -8.54 3.14
C ALA A 778 -32.60 -7.41 4.07
N ASP A 779 -33.24 -6.40 3.50
CA ASP A 779 -33.93 -5.38 4.28
C ASP A 779 -35.27 -5.00 3.65
N SER A 780 -36.20 -4.61 4.51
CA SER A 780 -37.50 -4.09 4.13
C SER A 780 -37.80 -2.84 4.95
N ASP A 781 -38.44 -1.87 4.33
CA ASP A 781 -39.04 -0.71 5.00
C ASP A 781 -40.40 -1.06 5.64
N ARG A 782 -40.92 -2.27 5.39
CA ARG A 782 -42.15 -2.76 6.00
C ARG A 782 -41.96 -3.06 7.48
N MET A 783 -42.77 -2.41 8.30
CA MET A 783 -42.77 -2.52 9.76
C MET A 783 -44.12 -3.01 10.26
N VAL A 784 -44.13 -3.61 11.45
CA VAL A 784 -45.35 -3.91 12.21
C VAL A 784 -45.86 -2.67 12.92
N THR A 785 -47.18 -2.49 12.96
CA THR A 785 -47.81 -1.37 13.69
C THR A 785 -48.45 -1.88 14.98
N PRO A 786 -48.79 -1.01 15.95
CA PRO A 786 -49.58 -1.44 17.10
C PRO A 786 -50.93 -2.03 16.66
N GLY A 787 -51.19 -3.30 16.95
CA GLY A 787 -52.39 -4.00 16.50
C GLY A 787 -52.20 -5.50 16.29
N VAL A 788 -53.24 -6.18 15.82
CA VAL A 788 -53.19 -7.63 15.52
C VAL A 788 -52.68 -7.85 14.11
N HIS A 789 -51.61 -8.63 13.99
CA HIS A 789 -50.93 -8.95 12.73
C HIS A 789 -50.70 -10.46 12.59
N THR A 790 -50.36 -10.89 11.38
CA THR A 790 -49.82 -12.22 11.10
C THR A 790 -48.38 -12.12 10.61
N LEU A 791 -47.50 -12.98 11.12
CA LEU A 791 -46.09 -13.02 10.74
C LEU A 791 -45.68 -14.45 10.43
N GLN A 792 -45.00 -14.64 9.30
CA GLN A 792 -44.49 -15.94 8.87
C GLN A 792 -43.00 -15.88 8.53
N LEU A 793 -42.24 -16.85 9.05
CA LEU A 793 -40.88 -17.17 8.65
C LEU A 793 -40.89 -18.53 7.95
N SER A 794 -40.46 -18.55 6.69
CA SER A 794 -40.47 -19.76 5.86
C SER A 794 -39.10 -20.04 5.26
N ARG A 795 -38.78 -21.32 5.11
CA ARG A 795 -37.60 -21.83 4.40
C ARG A 795 -38.04 -22.82 3.33
N ARG A 796 -37.91 -22.42 2.06
CA ARG A 796 -38.40 -23.17 0.88
C ARG A 796 -37.53 -22.89 -0.34
N GLY A 797 -37.21 -23.92 -1.11
CA GLY A 797 -36.55 -23.77 -2.41
C GLY A 797 -35.19 -23.07 -2.34
N GLY A 798 -34.40 -23.36 -1.28
CA GLY A 798 -33.08 -22.75 -1.06
C GLY A 798 -33.12 -21.27 -0.66
N ARG A 799 -34.28 -20.77 -0.19
CA ARG A 799 -34.47 -19.39 0.24
C ARG A 799 -35.21 -19.31 1.58
N ILE A 800 -34.97 -18.22 2.28
CA ILE A 800 -35.70 -17.79 3.47
C ILE A 800 -36.65 -16.66 3.07
N TRP A 801 -37.88 -16.71 3.59
CA TRP A 801 -38.95 -15.78 3.26
C TRP A 801 -39.59 -15.25 4.54
N ALA A 802 -39.94 -13.97 4.55
CA ALA A 802 -40.79 -13.38 5.57
C ALA A 802 -42.07 -12.84 4.94
N LEU A 803 -43.21 -13.19 5.52
CA LEU A 803 -44.51 -12.60 5.17
C LEU A 803 -45.09 -11.87 6.38
N LEU A 804 -45.61 -10.67 6.15
CA LEU A 804 -46.36 -9.88 7.12
C LEU A 804 -47.76 -9.64 6.55
N ASP A 805 -48.80 -10.00 7.32
CA ASP A 805 -50.20 -9.90 6.90
C ASP A 805 -50.46 -10.55 5.53
N GLY A 806 -49.86 -11.73 5.33
CA GLY A 806 -49.93 -12.51 4.09
C GLY A 806 -49.14 -11.96 2.90
N THR A 807 -48.45 -10.83 3.05
CA THR A 807 -47.64 -10.22 1.98
C THR A 807 -46.16 -10.55 2.17
N PRO A 808 -45.44 -11.06 1.16
CA PRO A 808 -43.99 -11.22 1.22
C PRO A 808 -43.29 -9.87 1.39
N ILE A 809 -42.50 -9.74 2.45
CA ILE A 809 -41.80 -8.49 2.79
C ILE A 809 -40.26 -8.62 2.73
N LEU A 810 -39.72 -9.84 2.85
CA LEU A 810 -38.29 -10.12 2.76
C LEU A 810 -38.03 -11.48 2.10
N SER A 811 -36.92 -11.56 1.37
CA SER A 811 -36.39 -12.82 0.85
C SER A 811 -34.86 -12.81 0.90
N ALA A 812 -34.25 -13.92 1.31
CA ALA A 812 -32.80 -14.11 1.25
C ALA A 812 -32.46 -15.51 0.73
N LYS A 813 -31.33 -15.65 0.04
CA LYS A 813 -30.80 -16.97 -0.32
C LYS A 813 -30.32 -17.67 0.96
N ASP A 814 -30.61 -18.95 1.09
CA ASP A 814 -30.15 -19.73 2.23
C ASP A 814 -28.66 -20.08 2.07
N PRO A 815 -27.76 -19.61 2.96
CA PRO A 815 -26.34 -19.93 2.88
C PRO A 815 -26.04 -21.39 3.28
N ARG A 816 -26.96 -22.11 3.93
CA ARG A 816 -26.78 -23.50 4.36
C ARG A 816 -28.05 -24.34 4.11
N PRO A 817 -28.44 -24.59 2.84
CA PRO A 817 -29.67 -25.30 2.48
C PRO A 817 -29.80 -26.70 3.10
N ASP A 818 -28.68 -27.34 3.47
CA ASP A 818 -28.67 -28.67 4.08
C ASP A 818 -28.76 -28.66 5.61
N ALA A 819 -28.62 -27.50 6.27
CA ALA A 819 -28.73 -27.41 7.72
C ALA A 819 -30.12 -27.87 8.17
N LYS A 820 -30.22 -28.61 9.28
CA LYS A 820 -31.49 -29.07 9.83
C LYS A 820 -31.86 -28.24 11.06
N VAL A 821 -33.13 -27.87 11.19
CA VAL A 821 -33.66 -27.19 12.38
C VAL A 821 -34.47 -28.18 13.21
N THR A 822 -34.42 -28.04 14.54
CA THR A 822 -35.17 -28.89 15.49
C THR A 822 -36.10 -28.11 16.40
N ARG A 823 -36.04 -26.78 16.37
CA ARG A 823 -36.93 -25.91 17.15
C ARG A 823 -37.35 -24.69 16.35
N LEU A 824 -38.59 -24.27 16.56
CA LEU A 824 -39.18 -23.05 16.02
C LEU A 824 -39.67 -22.19 17.19
N ALA A 825 -39.52 -20.86 17.12
CA ALA A 825 -39.94 -19.99 18.22
C ALA A 825 -40.46 -18.62 17.77
N ALA A 826 -41.38 -18.09 18.56
CA ALA A 826 -41.61 -16.65 18.67
C ALA A 826 -40.72 -16.10 19.78
N ILE A 827 -40.01 -15.01 19.50
CA ILE A 827 -39.04 -14.42 20.42
C ILE A 827 -39.57 -13.06 20.89
N GLY A 828 -39.67 -12.92 22.22
CA GLY A 828 -40.00 -11.66 22.88
C GLY A 828 -38.72 -11.03 23.42
N GLY A 829 -38.64 -9.70 23.44
CA GLY A 829 -37.44 -8.95 23.85
C GLY A 829 -37.29 -7.63 23.08
N TYR A 830 -36.14 -6.97 23.22
CA TYR A 830 -35.76 -5.77 22.46
C TYR A 830 -36.76 -4.58 22.56
N GLY A 831 -37.47 -4.47 23.69
CA GLY A 831 -38.47 -3.42 23.95
C GLY A 831 -39.92 -3.82 23.61
N GLY A 832 -40.13 -4.90 22.85
CA GLY A 832 -41.44 -5.34 22.40
C GLY A 832 -42.26 -6.06 23.47
N ALA A 833 -43.39 -5.47 23.88
CA ALA A 833 -44.48 -6.21 24.50
C ALA A 833 -45.34 -6.85 23.40
N GLN A 834 -45.41 -8.18 23.38
CA GLN A 834 -46.15 -8.94 22.35
C GLN A 834 -47.21 -9.83 23.03
N LYS A 835 -48.34 -10.04 22.35
CA LYS A 835 -49.30 -11.08 22.74
C LYS A 835 -49.47 -12.10 21.62
N VAL A 836 -49.05 -13.34 21.83
CA VAL A 836 -49.22 -14.41 20.85
C VAL A 836 -50.58 -15.09 21.08
N GLN A 837 -51.42 -15.04 20.05
CA GLN A 837 -52.79 -15.55 20.06
C GLN A 837 -52.91 -16.94 19.44
N LEU A 838 -52.06 -17.25 18.46
CA LEU A 838 -52.09 -18.53 17.75
C LEU A 838 -50.73 -18.78 17.08
N ILE A 839 -50.27 -20.03 17.09
CA ILE A 839 -49.09 -20.45 16.33
C ILE A 839 -49.48 -21.58 15.38
N ARG A 840 -48.94 -21.53 14.16
CA ARG A 840 -49.00 -22.64 13.19
C ARG A 840 -47.61 -22.96 12.71
N TYR A 841 -47.38 -24.23 12.43
CA TYR A 841 -46.16 -24.61 11.73
C TYR A 841 -46.39 -25.80 10.80
N ARG A 842 -45.53 -25.88 9.79
CA ARG A 842 -45.41 -27.01 8.85
C ARG A 842 -43.94 -27.31 8.66
N VAL A 843 -43.56 -28.58 8.72
CA VAL A 843 -42.17 -29.03 8.50
C VAL A 843 -42.10 -29.97 7.29
N GLY A 844 -40.98 -29.94 6.59
CA GLY A 844 -40.69 -30.75 5.41
C GLY A 844 -39.20 -31.14 5.38
N ASN A 845 -38.89 -32.21 4.66
CA ASN A 845 -37.53 -32.74 4.63
C ASN A 845 -36.60 -32.03 3.68
#